data_AF-J9EH26-F1
#
_entry.id   AF-J9EH26-F1
#
_cell.length_a   1.000
_cell.length_b   1.000
_cell.length_c   1.000
_cell.angle_alpha   90.00
_cell.angle_beta   90.00
_cell.angle_gamma   90.00
#
_symmetry.space_group_name_H-M   'P 1'
#
loop_
_entity.id
_entity.type
_entity.pdbx_description
1 polymer ?
#
loop_
_entity_poly.entity_id
_entity_poly.type
_entity_poly.pdbx_seq_one_letter_code
_entity_poly.pdbx_strand_id
1 'polypeptide(L)'
;RAKIRIVLTNCGFGKCPGYGDAVAVERTINLTSSTYQLKSLTYEEGRCNEQVISHKKTDLDKLLARFSIHLDNPIFWMSQNRCREFLQELKPEKLYNMFMSATGLDFSRRCYSESETYSDESEKLVLSIRQACCDKLKEIEKLRENRKRVQNMEQNKQNLSELKNILRWLPVRDCHKDLCKHDELLAKAAEVYAKLKGGFAIKELKNLGEEKKSRRDEMLDIGQQLNTVERNHRILDAEIGSMEQQLKEIEAKKNQGIQYSIAEIEAELFELENRCTAVKEKQCSMEKRKKCFETELADAMKAERSLEAEISHWNVVLRELRDERERVVAMEQSDLARFGTSVPQIISLIKQNAAKFSKKPVGPIGAYIRIKDDSWALAVEQCLRHLLSVWLCDNVHDRNILDSILQSHNIRAVGYIISKFLESRYDITLFEPPSEYLTVARMVTIANDNVFNVLVDQTQMESILLIGSDSLARRMMAENPPKNVYKGFTKNGDEVFAKTGDQVYRFYANHRYQKSVILTSTRTASIRTLNDQITKTEDELRNNRASLAKVQKNRQKIEGDLTTEMQQRNQELQCLRIDEVRRRSLQKRLDAARFEGSVDGQVMNLVSSLNQYRREKEKLIQSENVLQEQLTSSRELLHDTEMIRREKIREIRENENELKKRESDLEECRSEIDKMNNYENEYRQKLSKLEIHINDLQEKVKTLNEKLEKMKNEAREFVTDVPPDFTSLPDTAEAEERYRKLERRIQSAQE
;
A
#
# COMPACT_ATOMS: atom_id res chain seq x y z
N ARG A 1 -18.34 2.11 47.34
CA ARG A 1 -18.74 2.71 46.04
C ARG A 1 -17.47 3.24 45.38
N ALA A 2 -17.05 2.66 44.26
CA ALA A 2 -15.88 3.13 43.52
C ALA A 2 -16.34 4.00 42.34
N LYS A 3 -15.64 5.10 42.07
CA LYS A 3 -15.95 6.00 40.97
C LYS A 3 -14.72 6.12 40.07
N ILE A 4 -14.90 5.76 38.81
CA ILE A 4 -13.88 5.89 37.77
C ILE A 4 -14.31 7.05 36.89
N ARG A 5 -13.44 8.05 36.71
CA ARG A 5 -13.70 9.22 35.88
C ARG A 5 -12.62 9.35 34.83
N ILE A 6 -13.03 9.47 33.58
CA ILE A 6 -12.15 9.75 32.44
C ILE A 6 -12.60 11.09 31.86
N VAL A 7 -11.66 11.97 31.57
CA VAL A 7 -11.94 13.28 30.96
C VAL A 7 -11.28 13.32 29.59
N LEU A 8 -12.07 13.54 28.55
CA LEU A 8 -11.66 13.66 27.16
C LEU A 8 -11.77 15.14 26.75
N THR A 9 -10.72 15.68 26.17
CA THR A 9 -10.74 17.05 25.63
C THR A 9 -11.63 17.12 24.39
N ASN A 10 -12.50 18.13 24.32
CA ASN A 10 -13.47 18.32 23.23
C ASN A 10 -13.16 19.60 22.43
N CYS A 11 -11.91 19.75 22.02
CA CYS A 11 -11.43 20.89 21.25
C CYS A 11 -10.95 20.45 19.84
N GLY A 12 -11.08 21.31 18.84
CA GLY A 12 -10.55 21.08 17.48
C GLY A 12 -11.56 20.53 16.45
N PHE A 13 -11.03 20.02 15.32
CA PHE A 13 -11.77 19.64 14.10
C PHE A 13 -12.74 18.46 14.28
N GLY A 14 -12.70 17.76 15.43
CA GLY A 14 -13.56 16.62 15.78
C GLY A 14 -14.53 16.86 16.93
N LYS A 15 -14.75 18.11 17.36
CA LYS A 15 -15.58 18.41 18.53
C LYS A 15 -16.99 17.80 18.45
N CYS A 16 -17.47 17.22 19.54
CA CYS A 16 -18.81 16.71 19.68
C CYS A 16 -19.77 17.87 19.99
N PRO A 17 -20.77 18.15 19.12
CA PRO A 17 -21.77 19.17 19.39
C PRO A 17 -22.60 18.79 20.63
N GLY A 18 -22.84 19.76 21.52
CA GLY A 18 -23.59 19.55 22.78
C GLY A 18 -22.73 19.33 24.02
N TYR A 19 -21.40 19.22 23.88
CA TYR A 19 -20.45 19.20 24.99
C TYR A 19 -19.56 20.45 24.96
N GLY A 20 -19.13 20.91 26.13
CA GLY A 20 -18.23 22.06 26.33
C GLY A 20 -16.79 21.75 25.94
N ASP A 21 -15.82 22.37 26.63
CA ASP A 21 -14.39 22.20 26.37
C ASP A 21 -13.88 20.77 26.61
N ALA A 22 -14.51 20.03 27.51
CA ALA A 22 -14.19 18.62 27.76
C ALA A 22 -15.41 17.77 28.09
N VAL A 23 -15.29 16.46 27.91
CA VAL A 23 -16.29 15.44 28.22
C VAL A 23 -15.78 14.58 29.37
N ALA A 24 -16.49 14.53 30.48
CA ALA A 24 -16.22 13.59 31.57
C ALA A 24 -17.13 12.38 31.50
N VAL A 25 -16.54 11.19 31.35
CA VAL A 25 -17.20 9.89 31.45
C VAL A 25 -16.98 9.34 32.85
N GLU A 26 -18.04 9.26 33.65
CA GLU A 26 -18.00 8.75 35.01
C GLU A 26 -18.71 7.40 35.11
N ARG A 27 -18.00 6.36 35.54
CA ARG A 27 -18.57 5.06 35.90
C ARG A 27 -18.58 4.91 37.41
N THR A 28 -19.77 4.78 37.98
CA THR A 28 -19.94 4.45 39.39
C THR A 28 -20.16 2.94 39.53
N ILE A 29 -19.35 2.28 40.34
CA ILE A 29 -19.44 0.85 40.63
C ILE A 29 -19.94 0.66 42.07
N ASN A 30 -21.10 0.03 42.19
CA ASN A 30 -21.72 -0.42 43.43
C ASN A 30 -21.63 -1.95 43.52
N LEU A 31 -21.96 -2.54 44.69
CA LEU A 31 -21.89 -3.99 44.93
C LEU A 31 -22.76 -4.81 43.96
N THR A 32 -23.86 -4.25 43.46
CA THR A 32 -24.84 -4.95 42.61
C THR A 32 -25.00 -4.35 41.21
N SER A 33 -24.51 -3.13 40.95
CA SER A 33 -24.72 -2.46 39.67
C SER A 33 -23.60 -1.46 39.32
N SER A 34 -23.46 -1.17 38.03
CA SER A 34 -22.61 -0.08 37.55
C SER A 34 -23.41 0.89 36.69
N THR A 35 -23.30 2.20 36.97
CA THR A 35 -23.99 3.25 36.20
C THR A 35 -22.99 4.17 35.51
N TYR A 36 -23.34 4.61 34.29
CA TYR A 36 -22.57 5.56 33.50
C TYR A 36 -23.20 6.95 33.58
N GLN A 37 -22.38 7.98 33.68
CA GLN A 37 -22.79 9.38 33.57
C GLN A 37 -21.84 10.09 32.61
N LEU A 38 -22.40 10.72 31.58
CA LEU A 38 -21.69 11.58 30.65
C LEU A 38 -21.91 13.03 31.05
N LYS A 39 -20.83 13.75 31.33
CA LYS A 39 -20.86 15.16 31.72
C LYS A 39 -20.09 16.01 30.72
N SER A 40 -20.56 17.21 30.49
CA SER A 40 -19.83 18.30 29.84
C SER A 40 -19.10 19.12 30.89
N LEU A 41 -17.88 19.53 30.57
CA LEU A 41 -17.03 20.43 31.34
C LEU A 41 -16.77 21.69 30.52
N THR A 42 -16.95 22.85 31.14
CA THR A 42 -16.62 24.16 30.58
C THR A 42 -15.69 24.89 31.55
N TYR A 43 -14.66 25.55 31.01
CA TYR A 43 -13.67 26.27 31.80
C TYR A 43 -13.83 27.77 31.58
N GLU A 44 -14.55 28.45 32.48
CA GLU A 44 -14.72 29.90 32.47
C GLU A 44 -14.02 30.52 33.70
N GLU A 45 -13.19 31.54 33.49
CA GLU A 45 -12.49 32.31 34.54
C GLU A 45 -11.74 31.45 35.59
N GLY A 46 -11.21 30.30 35.20
CA GLY A 46 -10.50 29.38 36.10
C GLY A 46 -11.41 28.51 36.98
N ARG A 47 -12.74 28.53 36.76
CA ARG A 47 -13.70 27.62 37.40
C ARG A 47 -14.18 26.57 36.40
N CYS A 48 -14.30 25.32 36.86
CA CYS A 48 -14.79 24.19 36.08
C CYS A 48 -16.28 23.97 36.38
N ASN A 49 -17.16 24.23 35.42
CA ASN A 49 -18.59 23.95 35.52
C ASN A 49 -18.90 22.58 34.91
N GLU A 50 -19.54 21.68 35.67
CA GLU A 50 -19.93 20.35 35.21
C GLU A 50 -21.43 20.24 34.97
N GLN A 51 -21.84 19.77 33.79
CA GLN A 51 -23.25 19.52 33.45
C GLN A 51 -23.45 18.07 33.02
N VAL A 52 -24.40 17.34 33.62
CA VAL A 52 -24.75 15.97 33.19
C VAL A 52 -25.61 16.02 31.93
N ILE A 53 -25.21 15.29 30.89
CA ILE A 53 -25.90 15.26 29.59
C ILE A 53 -26.67 13.96 29.40
N SER A 54 -26.08 12.80 29.73
CA SER A 54 -26.74 11.51 29.50
C SER A 54 -26.25 10.43 30.45
N HIS A 55 -27.11 9.42 30.63
CA HIS A 55 -26.85 8.19 31.36
C HIS A 55 -26.86 6.95 30.45
N LYS A 56 -27.13 7.13 29.15
CA LYS A 56 -27.31 6.02 28.20
C LYS A 56 -25.97 5.58 27.65
N LYS A 57 -25.76 4.25 27.59
CA LYS A 57 -24.58 3.65 26.96
C LYS A 57 -24.51 3.97 25.46
N THR A 58 -25.64 4.01 24.77
CA THR A 58 -25.69 4.32 23.33
C THR A 58 -25.11 5.68 22.99
N ASP A 59 -25.21 6.66 23.90
CA ASP A 59 -24.64 7.99 23.68
C ASP A 59 -23.11 7.99 23.91
N LEU A 60 -22.62 7.11 24.79
CA LEU A 60 -21.18 6.86 24.92
C LEU A 60 -20.63 6.17 23.67
N ASP A 61 -21.34 5.21 23.10
CA ASP A 61 -20.91 4.51 21.88
C ASP A 61 -20.84 5.48 20.68
N LYS A 62 -21.79 6.41 20.56
CA LYS A 62 -21.74 7.50 19.57
C LYS A 62 -20.54 8.44 19.78
N LEU A 63 -20.22 8.73 21.04
CA LEU A 63 -19.10 9.59 21.41
C LEU A 63 -17.76 8.92 21.08
N LEU A 64 -17.63 7.61 21.34
CA LEU A 64 -16.47 6.82 20.93
C LEU A 64 -16.33 6.79 19.40
N ALA A 65 -17.42 6.60 18.66
CA ALA A 65 -17.41 6.64 17.19
C ALA A 65 -16.99 8.01 16.66
N ARG A 66 -17.48 9.11 17.25
CA ARG A 66 -17.13 10.48 16.86
C ARG A 66 -15.66 10.81 17.11
N PHE A 67 -15.10 10.36 18.23
CA PHE A 67 -13.69 10.53 18.56
C PHE A 67 -12.77 9.47 17.94
N SER A 68 -13.30 8.55 17.11
CA SER A 68 -12.54 7.45 16.49
C SER A 68 -11.78 6.60 17.51
N ILE A 69 -12.37 6.35 18.68
CA ILE A 69 -11.77 5.56 19.76
C ILE A 69 -12.22 4.10 19.59
N HIS A 70 -11.36 3.26 19.02
CA HIS A 70 -11.65 1.86 18.71
C HIS A 70 -11.04 0.90 19.75
N LEU A 71 -11.71 0.73 20.89
CA LEU A 71 -11.26 -0.18 21.96
C LEU A 71 -11.45 -1.68 21.62
N ASP A 72 -12.34 -1.97 20.67
CA ASP A 72 -12.62 -3.34 20.22
C ASP A 72 -11.56 -3.88 19.27
N ASN A 73 -10.77 -3.01 18.64
CA ASN A 73 -9.68 -3.42 17.77
C ASN A 73 -8.52 -3.96 18.62
N PRO A 74 -8.15 -5.25 18.48
CA PRO A 74 -7.10 -5.84 19.30
C PRO A 74 -5.76 -5.15 19.09
N ILE A 75 -5.43 -4.63 17.89
CA ILE A 75 -4.16 -3.96 17.64
C ILE A 75 -4.09 -2.58 18.32
N PHE A 76 -5.18 -1.80 18.32
CA PHE A 76 -5.18 -0.47 18.96
C PHE A 76 -5.23 -0.55 20.49
N TRP A 77 -5.79 -1.61 21.05
CA TRP A 77 -5.85 -1.83 22.50
C TRP A 77 -5.54 -3.29 22.88
N MET A 78 -4.27 -3.52 23.24
CA MET A 78 -3.74 -4.80 23.71
C MET A 78 -3.67 -4.85 25.25
N SER A 79 -4.62 -5.52 25.89
CA SER A 79 -4.54 -5.82 27.32
C SER A 79 -3.64 -7.01 27.60
N GLN A 80 -3.10 -7.14 28.82
CA GLN A 80 -2.26 -8.30 29.20
C GLN A 80 -2.96 -9.66 28.99
N ASN A 81 -4.29 -9.71 29.12
CA ASN A 81 -5.06 -10.92 28.84
C ASN A 81 -5.16 -11.19 27.34
N ARG A 82 -5.40 -10.15 26.51
CA ARG A 82 -5.37 -10.25 25.05
C ARG A 82 -3.99 -10.63 24.52
N CYS A 83 -2.90 -10.13 25.11
CA CYS A 83 -1.53 -10.55 24.78
C CYS A 83 -1.29 -12.04 25.10
N ARG A 84 -1.85 -12.55 26.21
CA ARG A 84 -1.72 -13.98 26.56
C ARG A 84 -2.51 -14.86 25.60
N GLU A 85 -3.74 -14.48 25.26
CA GLU A 85 -4.54 -15.18 24.22
C GLU A 85 -3.81 -15.14 22.86
N PHE A 86 -3.22 -14.01 22.48
CA PHE A 86 -2.43 -13.85 21.25
C PHE A 86 -1.23 -14.80 21.20
N LEU A 87 -0.47 -14.92 22.29
CA LEU A 87 0.74 -15.75 22.35
C LEU A 87 0.42 -17.25 22.49
N GLN A 88 -0.70 -17.62 23.12
CA GLN A 88 -1.07 -19.01 23.35
C GLN A 88 -1.65 -19.71 22.10
N GLU A 89 -2.19 -18.96 21.14
CA GLU A 89 -2.89 -19.53 19.98
C GLU A 89 -2.38 -19.00 18.63
N LEU A 90 -1.09 -19.22 18.33
CA LEU A 90 -0.46 -18.95 17.03
C LEU A 90 -0.92 -19.92 15.92
N LYS A 91 -2.23 -20.17 15.80
CA LYS A 91 -2.82 -20.93 14.68
C LYS A 91 -3.07 -19.98 13.50
N PRO A 92 -2.75 -20.38 12.25
CA PRO A 92 -2.95 -19.54 11.06
C PRO A 92 -4.36 -18.96 10.91
N GLU A 93 -5.41 -19.73 11.21
CA GLU A 93 -6.81 -19.29 11.14
C GLU A 93 -7.14 -18.16 12.14
N LYS A 94 -6.58 -18.23 13.35
CA LYS A 94 -6.79 -17.22 14.39
C LYS A 94 -6.02 -15.94 14.09
N LEU A 95 -4.84 -16.06 13.48
CA LEU A 95 -4.08 -14.92 12.95
C LEU A 95 -4.84 -14.22 11.80
N TYR A 96 -5.46 -15.00 10.90
CA TYR A 96 -6.29 -14.46 9.83
C TYR A 96 -7.51 -13.70 10.38
N ASN A 97 -8.27 -14.31 11.30
CA ASN A 97 -9.43 -13.64 11.92
C ASN A 97 -9.02 -12.36 12.68
N MET A 98 -7.88 -12.39 13.36
CA MET A 98 -7.37 -11.22 14.06
C MET A 98 -6.91 -10.12 13.09
N PHE A 99 -6.27 -10.47 11.99
CA PHE A 99 -5.95 -9.52 10.91
C PHE A 99 -7.22 -8.91 10.32
N MET A 100 -8.24 -9.71 10.02
CA MET A 100 -9.52 -9.26 9.46
C MET A 100 -10.29 -8.35 10.42
N SER A 101 -10.26 -8.65 11.71
CA SER A 101 -10.86 -7.82 12.75
C SER A 101 -10.05 -6.55 13.01
N ALA A 102 -8.72 -6.61 12.95
CA ALA A 102 -7.86 -5.45 13.20
C ALA A 102 -7.79 -4.46 12.03
N THR A 103 -7.96 -4.94 10.79
CA THR A 103 -8.06 -4.08 9.60
C THR A 103 -9.47 -3.53 9.38
N GLY A 104 -10.45 -3.94 10.19
CA GLY A 104 -11.86 -3.54 10.02
C GLY A 104 -12.55 -4.17 8.80
N LEU A 105 -11.90 -5.12 8.13
CA LEU A 105 -12.46 -5.82 6.98
C LEU A 105 -13.64 -6.72 7.37
N ASP A 106 -13.59 -7.32 8.56
CA ASP A 106 -14.73 -8.08 9.10
C ASP A 106 -15.97 -7.21 9.33
N PHE A 107 -15.78 -6.00 9.86
CA PHE A 107 -16.87 -5.05 10.06
C PHE A 107 -17.45 -4.61 8.72
N SER A 108 -16.59 -4.27 7.76
CA SER A 108 -17.01 -3.90 6.40
C SER A 108 -17.81 -5.03 5.74
N ARG A 109 -17.34 -6.27 5.84
CA ARG A 109 -18.04 -7.45 5.31
C ARG A 109 -19.43 -7.62 5.94
N ARG A 110 -19.57 -7.48 7.26
CA ARG A 110 -20.88 -7.54 7.93
C ARG A 110 -21.81 -6.43 7.47
N CYS A 111 -21.33 -5.20 7.33
CA CYS A 111 -22.12 -4.09 6.82
C CYS A 111 -22.62 -4.34 5.39
N TYR A 112 -21.78 -4.93 4.52
CA TYR A 112 -22.20 -5.32 3.17
C TYR A 112 -23.26 -6.42 3.20
N SER A 113 -23.08 -7.48 4.01
CA SER A 113 -24.09 -8.53 4.15
C SER A 113 -25.41 -8.02 4.73
N GLU A 114 -25.38 -7.13 5.73
CA GLU A 114 -26.61 -6.49 6.25
C GLU A 114 -27.28 -5.62 5.18
N SER A 115 -26.50 -4.87 4.41
CA SER A 115 -27.03 -4.05 3.31
C SER A 115 -27.67 -4.90 2.22
N GLU A 116 -27.09 -6.05 1.90
CA GLU A 116 -27.65 -7.03 0.96
C GLU A 116 -28.99 -7.57 1.48
N THR A 117 -29.08 -7.94 2.77
CA THR A 117 -30.35 -8.38 3.36
C THR A 117 -31.42 -7.29 3.34
N TYR A 118 -31.07 -6.02 3.60
CA TYR A 118 -32.02 -4.90 3.50
C TYR A 118 -32.48 -4.64 2.08
N SER A 119 -31.61 -4.85 1.08
CA SER A 119 -31.96 -4.75 -0.33
C SER A 119 -32.96 -5.84 -0.72
N ASP A 120 -32.71 -7.09 -0.32
CA ASP A 120 -33.59 -8.23 -0.57
C ASP A 120 -34.98 -8.05 0.08
N GLU A 121 -35.02 -7.57 1.33
CA GLU A 121 -36.27 -7.26 2.03
C GLU A 121 -37.05 -6.13 1.35
N SER A 122 -36.35 -5.10 0.88
CA SER A 122 -36.95 -3.97 0.15
C SER A 122 -37.53 -4.42 -1.19
N GLU A 123 -36.83 -5.29 -1.93
CA GLU A 123 -37.30 -5.81 -3.21
C GLU A 123 -38.57 -6.67 -3.03
N LYS A 124 -38.61 -7.53 -2.01
CA LYS A 124 -39.80 -8.32 -1.65
C LYS A 124 -41.00 -7.42 -1.33
N LEU A 125 -40.77 -6.34 -0.57
CA LEU A 125 -41.83 -5.38 -0.25
C LEU A 125 -42.38 -4.69 -1.50
N VAL A 126 -41.51 -4.23 -2.40
CA VAL A 126 -41.91 -3.59 -3.67
C VAL A 126 -42.75 -4.52 -4.54
N LEU A 127 -42.35 -5.79 -4.65
CA LEU A 127 -43.11 -6.80 -5.42
C LEU A 127 -44.52 -7.01 -4.82
N SER A 128 -44.64 -7.11 -3.50
CA SER A 128 -45.94 -7.26 -2.82
C SER A 128 -46.88 -6.08 -3.08
N ILE A 129 -46.37 -4.85 -3.05
CA ILE A 129 -47.16 -3.62 -3.29
C ILE A 129 -47.61 -3.55 -4.75
N ARG A 130 -46.73 -3.91 -5.69
CA ARG A 130 -47.05 -3.94 -7.12
C ARG A 130 -48.16 -4.94 -7.43
N GLN A 131 -48.15 -6.10 -6.78
CA GLN A 131 -49.18 -7.12 -6.95
C GLN A 131 -50.54 -6.66 -6.38
N ALA A 132 -50.56 -6.07 -5.18
CA ALA A 132 -51.78 -5.50 -4.59
C ALA A 132 -52.41 -4.37 -5.45
N CYS A 133 -51.58 -3.53 -6.09
CA CYS A 133 -52.07 -2.50 -7.01
C CYS A 133 -52.72 -3.10 -8.27
N CYS A 134 -52.15 -4.18 -8.81
CA CYS A 134 -52.70 -4.86 -9.98
C CYS A 134 -54.09 -5.46 -9.69
N ASP A 135 -54.28 -6.05 -8.51
CA ASP A 135 -55.56 -6.62 -8.11
C ASP A 135 -56.64 -5.55 -7.93
N LYS A 136 -56.28 -4.38 -7.37
CA LYS A 136 -57.21 -3.24 -7.22
C LYS A 136 -57.63 -2.62 -8.55
N LEU A 137 -56.73 -2.57 -9.54
CA LEU A 137 -57.07 -2.09 -10.89
C LEU A 137 -58.13 -2.99 -11.57
N LYS A 138 -57.97 -4.32 -11.46
CA LYS A 138 -58.94 -5.29 -11.98
C LYS A 138 -60.32 -5.18 -11.31
N GLU A 139 -60.36 -4.84 -10.03
CA GLU A 139 -61.61 -4.64 -9.27
C GLU A 139 -62.37 -3.39 -9.76
N ILE A 140 -61.65 -2.31 -10.08
CA ILE A 140 -62.24 -1.06 -10.60
C ILE A 140 -62.86 -1.27 -11.99
N GLU A 141 -62.22 -2.04 -12.85
CA GLU A 141 -62.75 -2.34 -14.20
C GLU A 141 -64.08 -3.11 -14.14
N LYS A 142 -64.17 -4.13 -13.27
CA LYS A 142 -65.42 -4.89 -13.06
C LYS A 142 -66.57 -4.02 -12.55
N LEU A 143 -66.30 -3.09 -11.65
CA LEU A 143 -67.31 -2.17 -11.11
C LEU A 143 -67.83 -1.19 -12.16
N ARG A 144 -66.96 -0.70 -13.06
CA ARG A 144 -67.37 0.17 -14.18
C ARG A 144 -68.28 -0.55 -15.16
N GLU A 145 -68.02 -1.83 -15.44
CA GLU A 145 -68.83 -2.63 -16.36
C GLU A 145 -70.22 -2.93 -15.78
N ASN A 146 -70.30 -3.25 -14.48
CA ASN A 146 -71.58 -3.46 -13.79
C ASN A 146 -72.47 -2.22 -13.78
N ARG A 147 -71.89 -1.02 -13.61
CA ARG A 147 -72.66 0.24 -13.62
C ARG A 147 -73.34 0.51 -14.96
N LYS A 148 -72.68 0.19 -16.09
CA LYS A 148 -73.28 0.33 -17.43
C LYS A 148 -74.45 -0.63 -17.67
N ARG A 149 -74.42 -1.84 -17.08
CA ARG A 149 -75.50 -2.82 -17.21
C ARG A 149 -76.79 -2.37 -16.54
N VAL A 150 -76.71 -1.82 -15.32
CA VAL A 150 -77.89 -1.36 -14.56
C VAL A 150 -78.61 -0.21 -15.26
N GLN A 151 -77.86 0.76 -15.81
CA GLN A 151 -78.43 1.92 -16.49
C GLN A 151 -79.23 1.54 -17.76
N ASN A 152 -78.80 0.51 -18.48
CA ASN A 152 -79.52 -0.01 -19.65
C ASN A 152 -80.82 -0.75 -19.28
N MET A 153 -80.93 -1.30 -18.07
CA MET A 153 -82.12 -2.04 -17.63
C MET A 153 -83.28 -1.11 -17.28
N GLU A 154 -82.99 0.03 -16.66
CA GLU A 154 -83.99 1.05 -16.27
C GLU A 154 -84.70 1.64 -17.48
N GLN A 155 -83.95 1.98 -18.53
CA GLN A 155 -84.46 2.56 -19.77
C GLN A 155 -85.41 1.61 -20.53
N ASN A 156 -85.17 0.30 -20.46
CA ASN A 156 -86.02 -0.68 -21.12
C ASN A 156 -87.37 -0.86 -20.42
N LYS A 157 -87.47 -0.70 -19.09
CA LYS A 157 -88.75 -0.86 -18.37
C LYS A 157 -89.77 0.24 -18.69
N GLN A 158 -89.32 1.47 -18.92
CA GLN A 158 -90.19 2.60 -19.25
C GLN A 158 -90.81 2.47 -20.65
N ASN A 159 -90.05 2.00 -21.64
CA ASN A 159 -90.55 1.84 -23.01
C ASN A 159 -91.64 0.75 -23.13
N LEU A 160 -91.66 -0.25 -22.23
CA LEU A 160 -92.60 -1.39 -22.31
C LEU A 160 -94.04 -1.00 -21.88
N SER A 161 -94.22 -0.04 -20.98
CA SER A 161 -95.55 0.39 -20.51
C SER A 161 -96.31 1.22 -21.55
N GLU A 162 -95.60 2.04 -22.32
CA GLU A 162 -96.18 2.89 -23.37
C GLU A 162 -96.66 2.09 -24.58
N LEU A 163 -95.91 1.05 -24.98
CA LEU A 163 -96.24 0.18 -26.11
C LEU A 163 -97.53 -0.65 -25.91
N LYS A 164 -97.92 -0.95 -24.66
CA LYS A 164 -99.09 -1.79 -24.34
C LYS A 164 -100.43 -1.08 -24.56
N ASN A 165 -100.51 0.23 -24.34
CA ASN A 165 -101.74 1.03 -24.52
C ASN A 165 -102.03 1.34 -25.99
N ILE A 166 -100.99 1.29 -26.82
CA ILE A 166 -101.02 1.64 -28.23
C ILE A 166 -101.60 0.51 -29.10
N LEU A 167 -101.36 -0.76 -28.74
CA LEU A 167 -101.66 -1.94 -29.55
C LEU A 167 -103.16 -2.20 -29.86
N ARG A 168 -104.10 -1.56 -29.15
CA ARG A 168 -105.54 -1.88 -29.25
C ARG A 168 -106.32 -1.08 -30.31
N TRP A 169 -105.78 0.04 -30.82
CA TRP A 169 -106.46 0.97 -31.75
C TRP A 169 -105.86 1.00 -33.17
N LEU A 170 -104.89 0.13 -33.43
CA LEU A 170 -104.05 0.18 -34.64
C LEU A 170 -104.78 -0.23 -35.94
N PRO A 171 -105.61 -1.29 -36.02
CA PRO A 171 -106.14 -1.76 -37.31
C PRO A 171 -107.10 -0.78 -38.03
N VAL A 172 -107.87 0.00 -37.28
CA VAL A 172 -108.87 0.95 -37.82
C VAL A 172 -108.23 2.30 -38.17
N ARG A 173 -107.18 2.68 -37.43
CA ARG A 173 -106.30 3.80 -37.74
C ARG A 173 -105.56 3.57 -39.05
N ASP A 174 -104.98 2.39 -39.25
CA ASP A 174 -104.02 2.11 -40.32
C ASP A 174 -104.63 2.34 -41.70
N CYS A 175 -105.83 1.84 -41.95
CA CYS A 175 -106.54 2.11 -43.19
C CYS A 175 -106.92 3.61 -43.35
N HIS A 176 -107.34 4.30 -42.29
CA HIS A 176 -107.85 5.69 -42.38
C HIS A 176 -106.76 6.77 -42.41
N LYS A 177 -105.63 6.54 -41.74
CA LYS A 177 -104.42 7.35 -41.87
C LYS A 177 -103.83 7.23 -43.27
N ASP A 178 -103.79 6.05 -43.85
CA ASP A 178 -103.13 5.85 -45.15
C ASP A 178 -103.89 6.56 -46.29
N LEU A 179 -105.22 6.65 -46.20
CA LEU A 179 -106.04 7.43 -47.15
C LEU A 179 -105.81 8.95 -47.06
N CYS A 180 -106.03 9.53 -45.87
CA CYS A 180 -105.96 10.98 -45.68
C CYS A 180 -104.52 11.51 -45.76
N LYS A 181 -103.51 10.72 -45.38
CA LYS A 181 -102.12 11.10 -45.57
C LYS A 181 -101.77 11.16 -47.05
N HIS A 182 -102.20 10.20 -47.87
CA HIS A 182 -101.82 10.21 -49.28
C HIS A 182 -102.51 11.33 -50.07
N ASP A 183 -103.75 11.69 -49.73
CA ASP A 183 -104.46 12.82 -50.37
C ASP A 183 -103.93 14.21 -49.93
N GLU A 184 -103.60 14.43 -48.64
CA GLU A 184 -102.96 15.68 -48.20
C GLU A 184 -101.50 15.81 -48.65
N LEU A 185 -100.75 14.71 -48.70
CA LEU A 185 -99.35 14.70 -49.17
C LEU A 185 -99.27 15.02 -50.66
N LEU A 186 -100.26 14.62 -51.47
CA LEU A 186 -100.34 14.95 -52.89
C LEU A 186 -100.55 16.45 -53.13
N ALA A 187 -101.44 17.09 -52.36
CA ALA A 187 -101.69 18.52 -52.46
C ALA A 187 -100.51 19.37 -51.95
N LYS A 188 -99.91 19.00 -50.80
CA LYS A 188 -98.75 19.72 -50.23
C LYS A 188 -97.46 19.49 -51.02
N ALA A 189 -97.22 18.29 -51.57
CA ALA A 189 -96.03 18.01 -52.39
C ALA A 189 -96.07 18.75 -53.74
N ALA A 190 -97.25 18.91 -54.36
CA ALA A 190 -97.40 19.68 -55.60
C ALA A 190 -97.14 21.19 -55.40
N GLU A 191 -97.58 21.77 -54.28
CA GLU A 191 -97.35 23.19 -53.96
C GLU A 191 -95.88 23.49 -53.59
N VAL A 192 -95.22 22.57 -52.87
CA VAL A 192 -93.80 22.66 -52.51
C VAL A 192 -92.90 22.48 -53.75
N TYR A 193 -93.26 21.58 -54.67
CA TYR A 193 -92.52 21.38 -55.92
C TYR A 193 -92.58 22.62 -56.84
N ALA A 194 -93.70 23.33 -56.87
CA ALA A 194 -93.85 24.57 -57.63
C ALA A 194 -93.05 25.76 -57.04
N LYS A 195 -93.00 25.90 -55.70
CA LYS A 195 -92.20 26.95 -55.03
C LYS A 195 -90.68 26.72 -55.13
N LEU A 196 -90.23 25.46 -55.20
CA LEU A 196 -88.80 25.10 -55.34
C LEU A 196 -88.24 25.28 -56.76
N LYS A 197 -89.07 25.11 -57.80
CA LYS A 197 -88.65 25.24 -59.21
C LYS A 197 -88.67 26.70 -59.73
N GLY A 198 -89.39 27.60 -59.05
CA GLY A 198 -89.76 28.92 -59.56
C GLY A 198 -88.88 30.12 -59.16
N GLY A 199 -87.78 29.98 -58.41
CA GLY A 199 -86.86 31.12 -58.22
C GLY A 199 -85.93 31.12 -57.01
N PHE A 200 -86.18 30.31 -55.98
CA PHE A 200 -85.35 30.32 -54.77
C PHE A 200 -84.06 29.49 -54.91
N ALA A 201 -84.10 28.34 -55.58
CA ALA A 201 -82.95 27.42 -55.64
C ALA A 201 -81.81 27.88 -56.58
N ILE A 202 -82.09 28.60 -57.67
CA ILE A 202 -81.06 28.88 -58.71
C ILE A 202 -80.11 30.02 -58.31
N LYS A 203 -80.53 30.95 -57.46
CA LYS A 203 -79.73 32.12 -57.05
C LYS A 203 -78.77 31.79 -55.89
N GLU A 204 -79.23 31.02 -54.90
CA GLU A 204 -78.35 30.51 -53.83
C GLU A 204 -77.38 29.44 -54.36
N LEU A 205 -77.78 28.55 -55.27
CA LEU A 205 -76.84 27.60 -55.90
C LEU A 205 -75.74 28.28 -56.74
N LYS A 206 -76.01 29.46 -57.33
CA LYS A 206 -74.99 30.25 -58.03
C LYS A 206 -74.03 30.94 -57.06
N ASN A 207 -74.54 31.58 -56.00
CA ASN A 207 -73.71 32.21 -54.98
C ASN A 207 -72.85 31.18 -54.23
N LEU A 208 -73.42 30.04 -53.82
CA LEU A 208 -72.65 28.91 -53.27
C LEU A 208 -71.64 28.36 -54.28
N GLY A 209 -71.94 28.39 -55.58
CA GLY A 209 -71.04 27.96 -56.64
C GLY A 209 -69.80 28.87 -56.80
N GLU A 210 -69.98 30.18 -56.66
CA GLU A 210 -68.90 31.19 -56.69
C GLU A 210 -68.05 31.12 -55.42
N GLU A 211 -68.67 30.99 -54.24
CA GLU A 211 -67.99 30.83 -52.95
C GLU A 211 -67.20 29.50 -52.89
N LYS A 212 -67.75 28.41 -53.45
CA LYS A 212 -67.08 27.11 -53.64
C LYS A 212 -65.95 27.15 -54.65
N LYS A 213 -65.95 28.12 -55.57
CA LYS A 213 -64.83 28.33 -56.50
C LYS A 213 -63.72 29.11 -55.82
N SER A 214 -64.05 30.19 -55.11
CA SER A 214 -63.11 30.95 -54.28
C SER A 214 -62.41 30.06 -53.24
N ARG A 215 -63.16 29.26 -52.48
CA ARG A 215 -62.59 28.33 -51.48
C ARG A 215 -61.77 27.19 -52.10
N ARG A 216 -62.09 26.77 -53.33
CA ARG A 216 -61.26 25.80 -54.08
C ARG A 216 -59.96 26.41 -54.58
N ASP A 217 -60.00 27.67 -55.01
CA ASP A 217 -58.83 28.40 -55.47
C ASP A 217 -57.89 28.69 -54.26
N GLU A 218 -58.46 29.06 -53.09
CA GLU A 218 -57.73 29.16 -51.81
C GLU A 218 -57.11 27.82 -51.37
N MET A 219 -57.85 26.70 -51.51
CA MET A 219 -57.32 25.36 -51.25
C MET A 219 -56.18 24.99 -52.20
N LEU A 220 -56.24 25.43 -53.45
CA LEU A 220 -55.17 25.20 -54.43
C LEU A 220 -53.92 26.01 -54.09
N ASP A 221 -54.09 27.25 -53.65
CA ASP A 221 -53.00 28.14 -53.20
C ASP A 221 -52.34 27.62 -51.92
N ILE A 222 -53.13 27.24 -50.90
CA ILE A 222 -52.60 26.63 -49.67
C ILE A 222 -51.90 25.29 -50.00
N GLY A 223 -52.44 24.50 -50.92
CA GLY A 223 -51.80 23.26 -51.39
C GLY A 223 -50.48 23.48 -52.14
N GLN A 224 -50.35 24.55 -52.93
CA GLN A 224 -49.10 24.92 -53.58
C GLN A 224 -48.06 25.41 -52.55
N GLN A 225 -48.50 26.20 -51.57
CA GLN A 225 -47.65 26.68 -50.48
C GLN A 225 -47.18 25.54 -49.57
N LEU A 226 -48.02 24.53 -49.31
CA LEU A 226 -47.64 23.33 -48.55
C LEU A 226 -46.52 22.54 -49.25
N ASN A 227 -46.64 22.34 -50.57
CA ASN A 227 -45.62 21.65 -51.35
C ASN A 227 -44.26 22.38 -51.36
N THR A 228 -44.26 23.72 -51.30
CA THR A 228 -43.02 24.50 -51.18
C THR A 228 -42.38 24.35 -49.80
N VAL A 229 -43.16 24.37 -48.72
CA VAL A 229 -42.65 24.17 -47.35
C VAL A 229 -42.15 22.73 -47.16
N GLU A 230 -42.83 21.73 -47.69
CA GLU A 230 -42.36 20.33 -47.68
C GLU A 230 -41.03 20.14 -48.41
N ARG A 231 -40.85 20.79 -49.57
CA ARG A 231 -39.57 20.74 -50.30
C ARG A 231 -38.45 21.36 -49.48
N ASN A 232 -38.69 22.52 -48.86
CA ASN A 232 -37.69 23.20 -48.03
C ASN A 232 -37.32 22.38 -46.80
N HIS A 233 -38.31 21.75 -46.15
CA HIS A 233 -38.08 20.84 -45.02
C HIS A 233 -37.19 19.64 -45.42
N ARG A 234 -37.47 18.98 -46.55
CA ARG A 234 -36.64 17.86 -47.06
C ARG A 234 -35.20 18.27 -47.40
N ILE A 235 -35.00 19.48 -47.90
CA ILE A 235 -33.66 19.99 -48.22
C ILE A 235 -32.87 20.23 -46.92
N LEU A 236 -33.50 20.88 -45.92
CA LEU A 236 -32.86 21.14 -44.63
C LEU A 236 -32.55 19.84 -43.84
N ASP A 237 -33.41 18.82 -43.91
CA ASP A 237 -33.15 17.50 -43.33
C ASP A 237 -31.94 16.81 -43.97
N ALA A 238 -31.80 16.91 -45.30
CA ALA A 238 -30.65 16.35 -46.02
C ALA A 238 -29.34 17.08 -45.65
N GLU A 239 -29.38 18.40 -45.45
CA GLU A 239 -28.23 19.19 -45.02
C GLU A 239 -27.78 18.85 -43.59
N ILE A 240 -28.73 18.67 -42.65
CA ILE A 240 -28.41 18.21 -41.28
C ILE A 240 -27.79 16.81 -41.31
N GLY A 241 -28.33 15.88 -42.11
CA GLY A 241 -27.77 14.53 -42.26
C GLY A 241 -26.33 14.55 -42.78
N SER A 242 -26.01 15.44 -43.71
CA SER A 242 -24.65 15.65 -44.20
C SER A 242 -23.71 16.18 -43.11
N MET A 243 -24.14 17.18 -42.32
CA MET A 243 -23.34 17.73 -41.21
C MET A 243 -23.12 16.71 -40.08
N GLU A 244 -24.11 15.88 -39.77
CA GLU A 244 -23.97 14.79 -38.79
C GLU A 244 -22.96 13.73 -39.23
N GLN A 245 -22.90 13.44 -40.53
CA GLN A 245 -21.90 12.52 -41.08
C GLN A 245 -20.48 13.10 -41.01
N GLN A 246 -20.32 14.40 -41.28
CA GLN A 246 -19.04 15.10 -41.11
C GLN A 246 -18.57 15.13 -39.65
N LEU A 247 -19.48 15.36 -38.69
CA LEU A 247 -19.16 15.30 -37.26
C LEU A 247 -18.67 13.90 -36.85
N LYS A 248 -19.33 12.84 -37.32
CA LYS A 248 -18.90 11.45 -37.06
C LYS A 248 -17.53 11.14 -37.64
N GLU A 249 -17.21 11.63 -38.84
CA GLU A 249 -15.87 11.44 -39.43
C GLU A 249 -14.77 12.16 -38.64
N ILE A 250 -15.04 13.39 -38.17
CA ILE A 250 -14.09 14.16 -37.36
C ILE A 250 -13.86 13.48 -36.00
N GLU A 251 -14.93 13.02 -35.34
CA GLU A 251 -14.83 12.25 -34.10
C GLU A 251 -14.08 10.93 -34.28
N ALA A 252 -14.34 10.21 -35.38
CA ALA A 252 -13.63 8.97 -35.70
C ALA A 252 -12.12 9.22 -35.88
N LYS A 253 -11.73 10.25 -36.64
CA LYS A 253 -10.31 10.64 -36.82
C LYS A 253 -9.64 11.05 -35.51
N LYS A 254 -10.34 11.81 -34.66
CA LYS A 254 -9.86 12.20 -33.32
C LYS A 254 -9.62 10.96 -32.44
N ASN A 255 -10.59 10.05 -32.38
CA ASN A 255 -10.50 8.83 -31.58
C ASN A 255 -9.38 7.91 -32.09
N GLN A 256 -9.19 7.82 -33.40
CA GLN A 256 -8.11 7.05 -34.00
C GLN A 256 -6.74 7.63 -33.63
N GLY A 257 -6.57 8.96 -33.68
CA GLY A 257 -5.33 9.63 -33.27
C GLY A 257 -4.99 9.42 -31.78
N ILE A 258 -6.01 9.49 -30.90
CA ILE A 258 -5.84 9.21 -29.47
C ILE A 258 -5.45 7.75 -29.24
N GLN A 259 -6.09 6.80 -29.95
CA GLN A 259 -5.73 5.38 -29.85
C GLN A 259 -4.31 5.08 -30.30
N TYR A 260 -3.83 5.69 -31.40
CA TYR A 260 -2.44 5.54 -31.83
C TYR A 260 -1.44 6.08 -30.81
N SER A 261 -1.71 7.26 -30.23
CA SER A 261 -0.83 7.84 -29.21
C SER A 261 -0.81 7.02 -27.92
N ILE A 262 -1.95 6.45 -27.50
CA ILE A 262 -2.03 5.54 -26.34
C ILE A 262 -1.21 4.28 -26.62
N ALA A 263 -1.37 3.66 -27.79
CA ALA A 263 -0.64 2.44 -28.15
C ALA A 263 0.88 2.65 -28.20
N GLU A 264 1.34 3.80 -28.70
CA GLU A 264 2.76 4.17 -28.72
C GLU A 264 3.34 4.35 -27.30
N ILE A 265 2.61 5.03 -26.41
CA ILE A 265 3.03 5.22 -25.01
C ILE A 265 3.03 3.87 -24.26
N GLU A 266 2.06 2.99 -24.52
CA GLU A 266 1.99 1.65 -23.94
C GLU A 266 3.15 0.77 -24.41
N ALA A 267 3.53 0.83 -25.68
CA ALA A 267 4.69 0.13 -26.21
C ALA A 267 6.01 0.61 -25.56
N GLU A 268 6.22 1.93 -25.45
CA GLU A 268 7.38 2.48 -24.76
C GLU A 268 7.42 2.09 -23.28
N LEU A 269 6.27 2.08 -22.59
CA LEU A 269 6.18 1.65 -21.20
C LEU A 269 6.55 0.17 -21.03
N PHE A 270 6.09 -0.68 -21.94
CA PHE A 270 6.42 -2.12 -21.93
C PHE A 270 7.92 -2.36 -22.13
N GLU A 271 8.57 -1.67 -23.08
CA GLU A 271 10.03 -1.76 -23.26
C GLU A 271 10.80 -1.28 -22.02
N LEU A 272 10.36 -0.17 -21.41
CA LEU A 272 10.95 0.36 -20.18
C LEU A 272 10.76 -0.57 -18.98
N GLU A 273 9.62 -1.25 -18.87
CA GLU A 273 9.39 -2.27 -17.84
C GLU A 273 10.32 -3.46 -18.02
N ASN A 274 10.45 -3.98 -19.24
CA ASN A 274 11.38 -5.09 -19.53
C ASN A 274 12.85 -4.73 -19.27
N ARG A 275 13.24 -3.49 -19.55
CA ARG A 275 14.57 -2.99 -19.15
C ARG A 275 14.72 -2.94 -17.64
N CYS A 276 13.73 -2.39 -16.93
CA CYS A 276 13.77 -2.28 -15.47
C CYS A 276 13.83 -3.66 -14.80
N THR A 277 13.11 -4.66 -15.30
CA THR A 277 13.18 -6.04 -14.78
C THR A 277 14.55 -6.66 -15.06
N ALA A 278 15.07 -6.53 -16.28
CA ALA A 278 16.40 -7.04 -16.63
C ALA A 278 17.53 -6.45 -15.77
N VAL A 279 17.50 -5.14 -15.48
CA VAL A 279 18.51 -4.53 -14.60
C VAL A 279 18.32 -4.95 -13.13
N LYS A 280 17.09 -5.16 -12.65
CA LYS A 280 16.85 -5.71 -11.30
C LYS A 280 17.39 -7.14 -11.14
N GLU A 281 17.27 -7.97 -12.17
CA GLU A 281 17.86 -9.32 -12.18
C GLU A 281 19.39 -9.27 -12.15
N LYS A 282 20.00 -8.41 -12.97
CA LYS A 282 21.45 -8.15 -12.92
C LYS A 282 21.89 -7.68 -11.54
N GLN A 283 21.16 -6.76 -10.91
CA GLN A 283 21.45 -6.27 -9.57
C GLN A 283 21.44 -7.41 -8.53
N CYS A 284 20.49 -8.33 -8.61
CA CYS A 284 20.43 -9.51 -7.74
C CYS A 284 21.65 -10.42 -7.93
N SER A 285 22.08 -10.64 -9.19
CA SER A 285 23.27 -11.42 -9.50
C SER A 285 24.56 -10.76 -8.97
N MET A 286 24.70 -9.44 -9.12
CA MET A 286 25.82 -8.66 -8.59
C MET A 286 25.86 -8.65 -7.07
N GLU A 287 24.70 -8.62 -6.38
CA GLU A 287 24.63 -8.71 -4.92
C GLU A 287 25.19 -10.06 -4.40
N LYS A 288 24.84 -11.16 -5.08
CA LYS A 288 25.37 -12.49 -4.74
C LYS A 288 26.88 -12.54 -4.96
N ARG A 289 27.36 -11.97 -6.06
CA ARG A 289 28.79 -11.94 -6.41
C ARG A 289 29.60 -11.08 -5.45
N LYS A 290 29.06 -9.93 -5.03
CA LYS A 290 29.61 -9.09 -3.96
C LYS A 290 29.79 -9.86 -2.66
N LYS A 291 28.77 -10.60 -2.22
CA LYS A 291 28.87 -11.43 -1.01
C LYS A 291 29.96 -12.50 -1.13
N CYS A 292 30.11 -13.13 -2.31
CA CYS A 292 31.20 -14.07 -2.57
C CYS A 292 32.57 -13.41 -2.40
N PHE A 293 32.78 -12.24 -3.00
CA PHE A 293 34.02 -11.48 -2.84
C PHE A 293 34.27 -11.04 -1.40
N GLU A 294 33.24 -10.63 -0.65
CA GLU A 294 33.37 -10.30 0.77
C GLU A 294 33.82 -11.51 1.61
N THR A 295 33.28 -12.70 1.34
CA THR A 295 33.72 -13.94 2.00
C THR A 295 35.15 -14.33 1.62
N GLU A 296 35.51 -14.25 0.33
CA GLU A 296 36.86 -14.55 -0.15
C GLU A 296 37.89 -13.57 0.45
N LEU A 297 37.52 -12.29 0.60
CA LEU A 297 38.35 -11.27 1.23
C LEU A 297 38.58 -11.57 2.71
N ALA A 298 37.54 -11.99 3.44
CA ALA A 298 37.64 -12.35 4.84
C ALA A 298 38.56 -13.57 5.04
N ASP A 299 38.46 -14.58 4.18
CA ASP A 299 39.33 -15.75 4.20
C ASP A 299 40.79 -15.40 3.89
N ALA A 300 41.01 -14.55 2.88
CA ALA A 300 42.35 -14.05 2.54
C ALA A 300 42.97 -13.23 3.69
N MET A 301 42.21 -12.35 4.34
CA MET A 301 42.67 -11.59 5.52
C MET A 301 43.00 -12.49 6.71
N LYS A 302 42.23 -13.55 6.94
CA LYS A 302 42.51 -14.52 8.00
C LYS A 302 43.80 -15.29 7.73
N ALA A 303 44.01 -15.72 6.48
CA ALA A 303 45.24 -16.37 6.06
C ALA A 303 46.46 -15.45 6.20
N GLU A 304 46.33 -14.16 5.84
CA GLU A 304 47.36 -13.14 6.01
C GLU A 304 47.78 -13.01 7.48
N ARG A 305 46.83 -12.82 8.40
CA ARG A 305 47.10 -12.70 9.84
C ARG A 305 47.78 -13.94 10.44
N SER A 306 47.40 -15.14 9.98
CA SER A 306 48.04 -16.40 10.43
C SER A 306 49.51 -16.43 10.03
N LEU A 307 49.81 -16.09 8.77
CA LEU A 307 51.18 -16.07 8.25
C LEU A 307 52.02 -14.97 8.91
N GLU A 308 51.44 -13.80 9.18
CA GLU A 308 52.12 -12.73 9.93
C GLU A 308 52.48 -13.15 11.35
N ALA A 309 51.59 -13.86 12.05
CA ALA A 309 51.86 -14.39 13.38
C ALA A 309 52.98 -15.45 13.35
N GLU A 310 52.99 -16.34 12.36
CA GLU A 310 54.06 -17.32 12.16
C GLU A 310 55.40 -16.63 11.84
N ILE A 311 55.41 -15.63 10.97
CA ILE A 311 56.62 -14.85 10.67
C ILE A 311 57.15 -14.16 11.94
N SER A 312 56.27 -13.59 12.76
CA SER A 312 56.66 -12.98 14.03
C SER A 312 57.28 -14.00 14.97
N HIS A 313 56.67 -15.18 15.12
CA HIS A 313 57.20 -16.29 15.92
C HIS A 313 58.60 -16.72 15.46
N TRP A 314 58.77 -16.99 14.15
CA TRP A 314 60.05 -17.40 13.61
C TRP A 314 61.13 -16.31 13.69
N ASN A 315 60.77 -15.03 13.60
CA ASN A 315 61.73 -13.94 13.83
C ASN A 315 62.26 -13.92 15.28
N VAL A 316 61.42 -14.26 16.27
CA VAL A 316 61.85 -14.36 17.67
C VAL A 316 62.80 -15.54 17.84
N VAL A 317 62.42 -16.72 17.33
CA VAL A 317 63.26 -17.94 17.38
C VAL A 317 64.61 -17.71 16.70
N LEU A 318 64.61 -17.08 15.52
CA LEU A 318 65.84 -16.76 14.79
C LEU A 318 66.76 -15.82 15.58
N ARG A 319 66.20 -14.83 16.28
CA ARG A 319 66.96 -13.92 17.15
C ARG A 319 67.58 -14.70 18.31
N GLU A 320 66.82 -15.55 18.98
CA GLU A 320 67.30 -16.35 20.10
C GLU A 320 68.44 -17.29 19.69
N LEU A 321 68.31 -17.97 18.54
CA LEU A 321 69.35 -18.85 18.00
C LEU A 321 70.63 -18.08 17.62
N ARG A 322 70.50 -16.88 17.04
CA ARG A 322 71.66 -16.02 16.72
C ARG A 322 72.36 -15.53 17.98
N ASP A 323 71.61 -15.06 18.97
CA ASP A 323 72.15 -14.61 20.25
C ASP A 323 72.84 -15.76 21.01
N GLU A 324 72.32 -16.99 20.92
CA GLU A 324 72.97 -18.19 21.47
C GLU A 324 74.26 -18.53 20.71
N ARG A 325 74.23 -18.49 19.38
CA ARG A 325 75.41 -18.73 18.54
C ARG A 325 76.52 -17.72 18.82
N GLU A 326 76.21 -16.44 18.95
CA GLU A 326 77.19 -15.41 19.32
C GLU A 326 77.81 -15.66 20.71
N ARG A 327 77.00 -16.09 21.67
CA ARG A 327 77.48 -16.44 23.02
C ARG A 327 78.43 -17.65 22.99
N VAL A 328 78.08 -18.72 22.27
CA VAL A 328 78.93 -19.91 22.15
C VAL A 328 80.26 -19.58 21.46
N VAL A 329 80.25 -18.76 20.40
CA VAL A 329 81.46 -18.30 19.70
C VAL A 329 82.37 -17.49 20.64
N ALA A 330 81.79 -16.57 21.43
CA ALA A 330 82.57 -15.79 22.39
C ALA A 330 83.18 -16.68 23.50
N MET A 331 82.47 -17.74 23.93
CA MET A 331 82.97 -18.72 24.90
C MET A 331 84.14 -19.57 24.37
N GLU A 332 84.25 -19.80 23.06
CA GLU A 332 85.45 -20.45 22.48
C GLU A 332 86.72 -19.59 22.64
N GLN A 333 86.59 -18.27 22.60
CA GLN A 333 87.71 -17.33 22.71
C GLN A 333 88.12 -17.06 24.17
N SER A 334 87.14 -16.97 25.07
CA SER A 334 87.39 -16.77 26.49
C SER A 334 86.31 -17.42 27.32
N ASP A 335 86.74 -18.23 28.28
CA ASP A 335 85.86 -18.88 29.24
C ASP A 335 85.02 -17.89 30.07
N LEU A 336 85.49 -16.64 30.19
CA LEU A 336 84.80 -15.53 30.87
C LEU A 336 83.62 -14.95 30.08
N ALA A 337 83.52 -15.24 28.78
CA ALA A 337 82.43 -14.78 27.93
C ALA A 337 81.08 -15.46 28.27
N ARG A 338 81.10 -16.52 29.10
CA ARG A 338 79.90 -17.17 29.64
C ARG A 338 79.00 -16.22 30.46
N PHE A 339 79.57 -15.14 31.00
CA PHE A 339 78.85 -14.11 31.76
C PHE A 339 78.44 -12.91 30.90
N GLY A 340 78.72 -12.95 29.59
CA GLY A 340 78.42 -11.91 28.60
C GLY A 340 79.52 -11.78 27.55
N THR A 341 79.14 -11.55 26.29
CA THR A 341 80.08 -11.47 25.14
C THR A 341 81.15 -10.38 25.32
N SER A 342 80.80 -9.26 25.95
CA SER A 342 81.73 -8.14 26.20
C SER A 342 82.59 -8.29 27.45
N VAL A 343 82.37 -9.29 28.32
CA VAL A 343 83.06 -9.44 29.62
C VAL A 343 84.59 -9.49 29.50
N PRO A 344 85.19 -10.26 28.57
CA PRO A 344 86.65 -10.30 28.41
C PRO A 344 87.25 -8.92 28.09
N GLN A 345 86.55 -8.13 27.27
CA GLN A 345 86.95 -6.76 26.93
C GLN A 345 86.88 -5.85 28.16
N ILE A 346 85.83 -5.97 28.98
CA ILE A 346 85.67 -5.19 30.23
C ILE A 346 86.83 -5.47 31.19
N ILE A 347 87.21 -6.74 31.39
CA ILE A 347 88.33 -7.12 32.27
C ILE A 347 89.64 -6.51 31.77
N SER A 348 89.87 -6.51 30.45
CA SER A 348 91.05 -5.86 29.86
C SER A 348 91.06 -4.35 30.12
N LEU A 349 89.92 -3.67 29.92
CA LEU A 349 89.78 -2.23 30.13
C LEU A 349 89.99 -1.82 31.60
N ILE A 350 89.47 -2.61 32.56
CA ILE A 350 89.68 -2.38 33.99
C ILE A 350 91.16 -2.54 34.36
N LYS A 351 91.84 -3.57 33.82
CA LYS A 351 93.28 -3.76 34.04
C LYS A 351 94.11 -2.59 33.48
N GLN A 352 93.78 -2.10 32.29
CA GLN A 352 94.47 -0.97 31.66
C GLN A 352 94.25 0.36 32.43
N ASN A 353 93.08 0.56 33.02
CA ASN A 353 92.73 1.78 33.76
C ASN A 353 92.87 1.62 35.29
N ALA A 354 93.59 0.59 35.74
CA ALA A 354 93.71 0.23 37.15
C ALA A 354 94.14 1.39 38.08
N ALA A 355 94.98 2.31 37.58
CA ALA A 355 95.49 3.45 38.36
C ALA A 355 94.45 4.57 38.59
N LYS A 356 93.35 4.58 37.83
CA LYS A 356 92.27 5.58 37.98
C LYS A 356 91.30 5.23 39.11
N PHE A 357 91.26 3.97 39.53
CA PHE A 357 90.35 3.49 40.56
C PHE A 357 90.98 3.59 41.95
N SER A 358 90.17 3.95 42.95
CA SER A 358 90.58 3.90 44.36
C SER A 358 90.75 2.45 44.81
N LYS A 359 89.76 1.60 44.50
CA LYS A 359 89.89 0.14 44.55
C LYS A 359 89.35 -0.46 43.25
N LYS A 360 90.05 -1.47 42.72
CA LYS A 360 89.68 -2.09 41.44
C LYS A 360 88.29 -2.74 41.55
N PRO A 361 87.36 -2.47 40.61
CA PRO A 361 86.10 -3.19 40.55
C PRO A 361 86.31 -4.71 40.44
N VAL A 362 85.52 -5.49 41.17
CA VAL A 362 85.60 -6.95 41.23
C VAL A 362 84.40 -7.55 40.52
N GLY A 363 84.62 -8.26 39.42
CA GLY A 363 83.53 -8.92 38.71
C GLY A 363 83.97 -9.61 37.41
N PRO A 364 83.00 -10.20 36.68
CA PRO A 364 81.62 -10.43 37.13
C PRO A 364 81.58 -11.44 38.29
N ILE A 365 80.61 -11.33 39.20
CA ILE A 365 80.52 -12.16 40.43
C ILE A 365 80.67 -13.65 40.14
N GLY A 366 80.02 -14.15 39.08
CA GLY A 366 80.04 -15.56 38.73
C GLY A 366 81.44 -16.11 38.41
N ALA A 367 82.39 -15.28 38.00
CA ALA A 367 83.78 -15.71 37.72
C ALA A 367 84.53 -16.17 38.98
N TYR A 368 84.05 -15.81 40.18
CA TYR A 368 84.65 -16.16 41.46
C TYR A 368 83.96 -17.34 42.16
N ILE A 369 82.93 -17.92 41.53
CA ILE A 369 82.11 -19.01 42.09
C ILE A 369 82.52 -20.33 41.43
N ARG A 370 82.76 -21.35 42.25
CA ARG A 370 82.94 -22.74 41.80
C ARG A 370 81.93 -23.65 42.50
N ILE A 371 81.28 -24.53 41.76
CA ILE A 371 80.30 -25.48 42.32
C ILE A 371 81.03 -26.78 42.68
N LYS A 372 80.71 -27.40 43.82
CA LYS A 372 81.35 -28.66 44.24
C LYS A 372 80.77 -29.92 43.59
N ASP A 373 79.51 -29.87 43.14
CA ASP A 373 78.76 -30.93 42.46
C ASP A 373 77.90 -30.33 41.34
N ASP A 374 78.24 -30.69 40.11
CA ASP A 374 77.59 -30.19 38.89
C ASP A 374 76.11 -30.58 38.81
N SER A 375 75.66 -31.60 39.55
CA SER A 375 74.25 -32.00 39.56
C SER A 375 73.32 -30.93 40.14
N TRP A 376 73.87 -29.96 40.87
CA TRP A 376 73.16 -28.81 41.45
C TRP A 376 73.38 -27.51 40.69
N ALA A 377 74.15 -27.53 39.60
CA ALA A 377 74.53 -26.32 38.88
C ALA A 377 73.33 -25.51 38.40
N LEU A 378 72.28 -26.17 37.89
CA LEU A 378 71.05 -25.51 37.47
C LEU A 378 70.35 -24.81 38.63
N ALA A 379 70.21 -25.48 39.78
CA ALA A 379 69.55 -24.94 40.97
C ALA A 379 70.30 -23.71 41.52
N VAL A 380 71.63 -23.80 41.61
CA VAL A 380 72.49 -22.70 42.05
C VAL A 380 72.48 -21.55 41.04
N GLU A 381 72.49 -21.84 39.74
CA GLU A 381 72.42 -20.83 38.68
C GLU A 381 71.08 -20.09 38.70
N GLN A 382 69.95 -20.77 38.93
CA GLN A 382 68.65 -20.09 39.10
C GLN A 382 68.65 -19.15 40.31
N CYS A 383 69.21 -19.60 41.43
CA CYS A 383 69.33 -18.80 42.65
C CYS A 383 70.11 -17.51 42.41
N LEU A 384 71.26 -17.60 41.73
CA LEU A 384 72.21 -16.50 41.58
C LEU A 384 72.09 -15.75 40.25
N ARG A 385 71.20 -16.15 39.34
CA ARG A 385 71.15 -15.75 37.92
C ARG A 385 71.39 -14.26 37.66
N HIS A 386 70.64 -13.41 38.36
CA HIS A 386 70.68 -11.97 38.18
C HIS A 386 71.94 -11.30 38.74
N LEU A 387 72.71 -12.02 39.58
CA LEU A 387 73.95 -11.56 40.18
C LEU A 387 75.19 -12.05 39.44
N LEU A 388 75.13 -13.17 38.71
CA LEU A 388 76.30 -13.79 38.09
C LEU A 388 77.06 -12.86 37.14
N SER A 389 76.38 -11.94 36.46
CA SER A 389 76.96 -10.95 35.53
C SER A 389 77.22 -9.56 36.16
N VAL A 390 77.02 -9.41 37.47
CA VAL A 390 77.13 -8.12 38.18
C VAL A 390 78.56 -7.83 38.62
N TRP A 391 78.92 -6.55 38.68
CA TRP A 391 80.22 -6.04 39.09
C TRP A 391 80.18 -5.35 40.45
N LEU A 392 81.17 -5.59 41.29
CA LEU A 392 81.31 -4.95 42.59
C LEU A 392 82.22 -3.73 42.52
N CYS A 393 81.77 -2.60 43.06
CA CYS A 393 82.56 -1.39 43.23
C CYS A 393 82.61 -1.02 44.71
N ASP A 394 83.78 -0.58 45.20
CA ASP A 394 83.96 -0.20 46.61
C ASP A 394 83.15 1.06 46.97
N ASN A 395 82.98 1.99 46.02
CA ASN A 395 82.33 3.27 46.21
C ASN A 395 81.69 3.79 44.89
N VAL A 396 80.92 4.87 45.01
CA VAL A 396 80.21 5.50 43.87
C VAL A 396 81.18 6.09 42.84
N HIS A 397 82.34 6.58 43.28
CA HIS A 397 83.34 7.18 42.40
C HIS A 397 83.93 6.15 41.43
N ASP A 398 84.36 5.00 41.94
CA ASP A 398 84.90 3.89 41.15
C ASP A 398 83.84 3.33 40.18
N ARG A 399 82.57 3.27 40.61
CA ARG A 399 81.45 2.90 39.72
C ARG A 399 81.29 3.88 38.56
N ASN A 400 81.38 5.19 38.82
CA ASN A 400 81.25 6.22 37.78
C ASN A 400 82.43 6.20 36.80
N ILE A 401 83.66 5.94 37.28
CA ILE A 401 84.84 5.77 36.43
C ILE A 401 84.65 4.55 35.51
N LEU A 402 84.19 3.42 36.07
CA LEU A 402 83.94 2.22 35.29
C LEU A 402 82.87 2.48 34.22
N ASP A 403 81.77 3.12 34.59
CA ASP A 403 80.67 3.42 33.66
C ASP A 403 81.14 4.34 32.52
N SER A 404 81.94 5.37 32.82
CA SER A 404 82.54 6.26 31.80
C SER A 404 83.46 5.51 30.83
N ILE A 405 84.28 4.58 31.34
CA ILE A 405 85.15 3.73 30.52
C ILE A 405 84.31 2.85 29.59
N LEU A 406 83.23 2.25 30.09
CA LEU A 406 82.37 1.38 29.29
C LEU A 406 81.59 2.16 28.22
N GLN A 407 81.05 3.33 28.57
CA GLN A 407 80.38 4.22 27.62
C GLN A 407 81.31 4.67 26.49
N SER A 408 82.56 5.01 26.81
CA SER A 408 83.56 5.42 25.79
C SER A 408 83.90 4.32 24.78
N HIS A 409 83.64 3.06 25.10
CA HIS A 409 83.90 1.90 24.24
C HIS A 409 82.62 1.29 23.65
N ASN A 410 81.48 1.99 23.73
CA ASN A 410 80.15 1.52 23.29
C ASN A 410 79.74 0.16 23.89
N ILE A 411 80.22 -0.16 25.10
CA ILE A 411 79.82 -1.37 25.81
C ILE A 411 78.52 -1.09 26.56
N ARG A 412 77.52 -1.95 26.37
CA ARG A 412 76.21 -1.84 27.03
C ARG A 412 76.38 -1.84 28.56
N ALA A 413 75.59 -1.00 29.24
CA ALA A 413 75.59 -0.89 30.70
C ALA A 413 75.45 -2.27 31.36
N VAL A 414 76.37 -2.57 32.29
CA VAL A 414 76.36 -3.80 33.10
C VAL A 414 75.72 -3.54 34.46
N GLY A 415 75.32 -4.59 35.17
CA GLY A 415 74.83 -4.46 36.55
C GLY A 415 75.99 -4.15 37.51
N TYR A 416 75.76 -3.25 38.47
CA TYR A 416 76.73 -2.91 39.51
C TYR A 416 76.11 -3.03 40.92
N ILE A 417 76.89 -3.53 41.88
CA ILE A 417 76.61 -3.41 43.31
C ILE A 417 77.72 -2.58 43.94
N ILE A 418 77.32 -1.58 44.71
CA ILE A 418 78.24 -0.72 45.45
C ILE A 418 78.27 -1.23 46.89
N SER A 419 79.39 -1.79 47.31
CA SER A 419 79.59 -2.28 48.67
C SER A 419 81.03 -2.03 49.08
N LYS A 420 81.22 -1.45 50.27
CA LYS A 420 82.55 -1.11 50.78
C LYS A 420 83.35 -2.39 50.98
N PHE A 421 84.54 -2.46 50.39
CA PHE A 421 85.36 -3.66 50.49
C PHE A 421 85.94 -3.81 51.89
N LEU A 422 85.65 -4.95 52.50
CA LEU A 422 86.13 -5.38 53.80
C LEU A 422 87.31 -6.34 53.65
N GLU A 423 88.09 -6.47 54.72
CA GLU A 423 89.26 -7.36 54.80
C GLU A 423 88.90 -8.76 55.33
N SER A 424 87.69 -8.93 55.88
CA SER A 424 87.23 -10.18 56.48
C SER A 424 85.93 -10.67 55.85
N ARG A 425 85.83 -11.99 55.75
CA ARG A 425 84.61 -12.72 55.36
C ARG A 425 83.57 -12.68 56.50
N TYR A 426 82.28 -12.61 56.16
CA TYR A 426 81.20 -12.72 57.14
C TYR A 426 81.11 -14.10 57.77
N ASP A 427 80.82 -14.12 59.07
CA ASP A 427 80.46 -15.35 59.80
C ASP A 427 78.95 -15.59 59.69
N ILE A 428 78.58 -16.65 58.99
CA ILE A 428 77.18 -17.03 58.73
C ILE A 428 76.67 -18.16 59.63
N THR A 429 77.49 -18.67 60.57
CA THR A 429 77.20 -19.88 61.35
C THR A 429 75.89 -19.83 62.13
N LEU A 430 75.50 -18.65 62.65
CA LEU A 430 74.25 -18.46 63.41
C LEU A 430 72.99 -18.55 62.55
N PHE A 431 73.12 -18.30 61.24
CA PHE A 431 72.01 -18.21 60.28
C PHE A 431 71.92 -19.44 59.36
N GLU A 432 72.82 -20.41 59.52
CA GLU A 432 72.73 -21.67 58.79
C GLU A 432 71.70 -22.62 59.42
N PRO A 433 71.01 -23.44 58.60
CA PRO A 433 70.23 -24.57 59.08
C PRO A 433 71.13 -25.71 59.61
N PRO A 434 70.57 -26.72 60.29
CA PRO A 434 71.32 -27.91 60.73
C PRO A 434 72.16 -28.57 59.62
N SER A 435 73.25 -29.24 59.99
CA SER A 435 74.24 -29.82 59.07
C SER A 435 73.68 -30.87 58.09
N GLU A 436 72.52 -31.45 58.40
CA GLU A 436 71.81 -32.42 57.56
C GLU A 436 71.22 -31.82 56.27
N TYR A 437 71.03 -30.49 56.22
CA TYR A 437 70.48 -29.81 55.06
C TYR A 437 71.57 -29.18 54.19
N LEU A 438 71.48 -29.41 52.87
CA LEU A 438 72.37 -28.79 51.90
C LEU A 438 71.85 -27.40 51.54
N THR A 439 72.69 -26.38 51.72
CA THR A 439 72.39 -24.99 51.35
C THR A 439 73.16 -24.55 50.12
N VAL A 440 72.73 -23.48 49.47
CA VAL A 440 73.47 -22.87 48.37
C VAL A 440 74.87 -22.44 48.83
N ALA A 441 75.01 -21.83 50.02
CA ALA A 441 76.31 -21.44 50.59
C ALA A 441 77.26 -22.64 50.77
N ARG A 442 76.76 -23.79 51.24
CA ARG A 442 77.56 -25.01 51.42
C ARG A 442 77.97 -25.65 50.09
N MET A 443 77.16 -25.46 49.04
CA MET A 443 77.36 -26.04 47.70
C MET A 443 78.40 -25.30 46.85
N VAL A 444 78.61 -24.00 47.11
CA VAL A 444 79.53 -23.17 46.34
C VAL A 444 80.84 -22.91 47.08
N THR A 445 81.91 -22.71 46.33
CA THR A 445 83.21 -22.23 46.82
C THR A 445 83.47 -20.87 46.18
N ILE A 446 83.65 -19.83 46.99
CA ILE A 446 83.82 -18.45 46.52
C ILE A 446 85.21 -17.95 46.89
N ALA A 447 86.00 -17.59 45.88
CA ALA A 447 87.42 -17.25 46.03
C ALA A 447 87.69 -15.85 46.62
N ASN A 448 86.76 -14.90 46.45
CA ASN A 448 86.93 -13.51 46.91
C ASN A 448 85.96 -13.22 48.07
N ASP A 449 86.47 -12.72 49.19
CA ASP A 449 85.68 -12.50 50.41
C ASP A 449 84.60 -11.41 50.23
N ASN A 450 84.88 -10.36 49.47
CA ASN A 450 83.89 -9.32 49.16
C ASN A 450 82.77 -9.84 48.27
N VAL A 451 83.08 -10.77 47.35
CA VAL A 451 82.07 -11.46 46.55
C VAL A 451 81.20 -12.36 47.43
N PHE A 452 81.80 -13.07 48.39
CA PHE A 452 81.06 -13.88 49.36
C PHE A 452 80.11 -13.02 50.19
N ASN A 453 80.61 -11.93 50.77
CA ASN A 453 79.84 -11.03 51.62
C ASN A 453 78.64 -10.43 50.87
N VAL A 454 78.84 -9.97 49.63
CA VAL A 454 77.74 -9.44 48.81
C VAL A 454 76.72 -10.52 48.44
N LEU A 455 77.15 -11.76 48.16
CA LEU A 455 76.21 -12.84 47.88
C LEU A 455 75.37 -13.20 49.12
N VAL A 456 75.96 -13.19 50.31
CA VAL A 456 75.23 -13.31 51.59
C VAL A 456 74.22 -12.17 51.72
N ASP A 457 74.64 -10.91 51.57
CA ASP A 457 73.77 -9.73 51.72
C ASP A 457 72.59 -9.73 50.73
N GLN A 458 72.83 -10.11 49.48
CA GLN A 458 71.82 -10.03 48.41
C GLN A 458 70.89 -11.24 48.36
N THR A 459 71.38 -12.43 48.73
CA THR A 459 70.64 -13.69 48.52
C THR A 459 70.35 -14.46 49.79
N GLN A 460 71.06 -14.19 50.89
CA GLN A 460 71.00 -15.01 52.10
C GLN A 460 71.20 -16.50 51.77
N MET A 461 72.20 -16.80 50.91
CA MET A 461 72.45 -18.15 50.38
C MET A 461 72.71 -19.21 51.45
N GLU A 462 73.05 -18.80 52.67
CA GLU A 462 73.16 -19.61 53.88
C GLU A 462 71.81 -20.16 54.35
N SER A 463 70.71 -19.47 54.04
CA SER A 463 69.33 -19.82 54.40
C SER A 463 68.51 -20.36 53.22
N ILE A 464 69.15 -20.67 52.08
CA ILE A 464 68.51 -21.26 50.90
C ILE A 464 68.87 -22.74 50.77
N LEU A 465 67.87 -23.62 50.74
CA LEU A 465 68.06 -25.07 50.60
C LEU A 465 68.17 -25.56 49.15
N LEU A 466 68.90 -26.65 48.97
CA LEU A 466 68.94 -27.45 47.75
C LEU A 466 68.25 -28.79 47.99
N ILE A 467 67.13 -29.05 47.29
CA ILE A 467 66.23 -30.17 47.55
C ILE A 467 66.18 -31.12 46.34
N GLY A 468 66.34 -32.43 46.58
CA GLY A 468 66.58 -33.38 45.49
C GLY A 468 65.39 -33.63 44.56
N SER A 469 64.15 -33.46 45.07
CA SER A 469 62.91 -33.78 44.37
C SER A 469 61.83 -32.75 44.68
N ASP A 470 61.01 -32.43 43.69
CA ASP A 470 59.87 -31.54 43.82
C ASP A 470 58.88 -32.03 44.89
N SER A 471 58.63 -33.34 44.97
CA SER A 471 57.70 -33.89 45.98
C SER A 471 58.22 -33.72 47.40
N LEU A 472 59.53 -33.87 47.59
CA LEU A 472 60.20 -33.62 48.87
C LEU A 472 60.18 -32.12 49.21
N ALA A 473 60.45 -31.26 48.22
CA ALA A 473 60.44 -29.82 48.38
C ALA A 473 59.07 -29.29 48.84
N ARG A 474 57.99 -29.76 48.21
CA ARG A 474 56.62 -29.37 48.59
C ARG A 474 56.27 -29.83 50.00
N ARG A 475 56.60 -31.06 50.37
CA ARG A 475 56.31 -31.61 51.71
C ARG A 475 57.09 -30.88 52.80
N MET A 476 58.41 -30.81 52.65
CA MET A 476 59.33 -30.23 53.64
C MET A 476 59.04 -28.74 53.88
N MET A 477 58.84 -27.97 52.81
CA MET A 477 58.69 -26.52 52.91
C MET A 477 57.27 -26.06 53.29
N ALA A 478 56.25 -26.92 53.09
CA ALA A 478 54.86 -26.59 53.44
C ALA A 478 54.44 -27.06 54.84
N GLU A 479 54.93 -28.23 55.29
CA GLU A 479 54.52 -28.83 56.56
C GLU A 479 55.38 -28.36 57.73
N ASN A 480 56.70 -28.57 57.67
CA ASN A 480 57.64 -28.27 58.76
C ASN A 480 58.99 -27.78 58.18
N PRO A 481 59.09 -26.51 57.76
CA PRO A 481 60.34 -25.99 57.22
C PRO A 481 61.44 -25.94 58.30
N PRO A 482 62.70 -26.28 57.96
CA PRO A 482 63.81 -26.23 58.90
C PRO A 482 64.08 -24.81 59.44
N LYS A 483 64.67 -24.74 60.65
CA LYS A 483 65.08 -23.45 61.24
C LYS A 483 66.08 -22.74 60.33
N ASN A 484 65.96 -21.41 60.24
CA ASN A 484 66.80 -20.54 59.40
C ASN A 484 66.71 -20.83 57.89
N VAL A 485 65.55 -21.28 57.42
CA VAL A 485 65.27 -21.49 55.99
C VAL A 485 64.05 -20.68 55.57
N TYR A 486 64.18 -19.93 54.48
CA TYR A 486 63.06 -19.18 53.90
C TYR A 486 62.74 -19.60 52.45
N LYS A 487 63.70 -20.22 51.76
CA LYS A 487 63.62 -20.53 50.33
C LYS A 487 64.40 -21.80 49.98
N GLY A 488 64.04 -22.45 48.88
CA GLY A 488 64.79 -23.57 48.34
C GLY A 488 64.65 -23.72 46.83
N PHE A 489 65.55 -24.50 46.25
CA PHE A 489 65.55 -24.86 44.83
C PHE A 489 65.62 -26.37 44.63
N THR A 490 64.87 -26.89 43.66
CA THR A 490 64.96 -28.28 43.23
C THR A 490 66.10 -28.49 42.23
N LYS A 491 66.51 -29.74 41.97
CA LYS A 491 67.48 -30.05 40.89
C LYS A 491 67.03 -29.57 39.51
N ASN A 492 65.72 -29.48 39.26
CA ASN A 492 65.14 -28.98 38.02
C ASN A 492 65.12 -27.43 37.95
N GLY A 493 65.56 -26.76 39.01
CA GLY A 493 65.55 -25.30 39.12
C GLY A 493 64.18 -24.72 39.49
N ASP A 494 63.27 -25.52 40.06
CA ASP A 494 62.02 -25.01 40.59
C ASP A 494 62.26 -24.27 41.90
N GLU A 495 61.52 -23.21 42.13
CA GLU A 495 61.68 -22.32 43.28
C GLU A 495 60.57 -22.57 44.30
N VAL A 496 60.94 -22.79 45.56
CA VAL A 496 59.99 -23.04 46.65
C VAL A 496 60.24 -22.10 47.83
N PHE A 497 59.17 -21.53 48.38
CA PHE A 497 59.21 -20.67 49.56
C PHE A 497 58.64 -21.41 50.77
N ALA A 498 59.34 -21.30 51.91
CA ALA A 498 58.94 -21.96 53.16
C ALA A 498 57.70 -21.32 53.78
N LYS A 499 56.88 -22.13 54.45
CA LYS A 499 55.76 -21.65 55.28
C LYS A 499 56.26 -21.22 56.66
N THR A 500 56.65 -19.95 56.81
CA THR A 500 57.18 -19.43 58.08
C THR A 500 56.33 -18.26 58.58
N GLY A 501 55.74 -18.40 59.77
CA GLY A 501 54.93 -17.35 60.40
C GLY A 501 53.78 -16.85 59.50
N ASP A 502 53.89 -15.61 59.04
CA ASP A 502 52.91 -14.88 58.21
C ASP A 502 53.12 -15.10 56.69
N GLN A 503 54.18 -15.81 56.28
CA GLN A 503 54.45 -16.09 54.87
C GLN A 503 53.73 -17.36 54.38
N VAL A 504 52.93 -17.20 53.33
CA VAL A 504 52.25 -18.31 52.64
C VAL A 504 53.25 -19.08 51.78
N TYR A 505 53.16 -20.41 51.86
CA TYR A 505 53.87 -21.35 50.99
C TYR A 505 53.63 -21.07 49.49
N ARG A 506 54.70 -21.08 48.68
CA ARG A 506 54.64 -20.91 47.21
C ARG A 506 55.61 -21.85 46.50
N PHE A 507 55.20 -22.35 45.34
CA PHE A 507 56.02 -23.21 44.47
C PHE A 507 55.90 -22.74 43.02
N TYR A 508 57.03 -22.41 42.40
CA TYR A 508 57.12 -21.96 41.01
C TYR A 508 57.90 -22.97 40.18
N ALA A 509 57.20 -23.63 39.26
CA ALA A 509 57.82 -24.58 38.33
C ALA A 509 58.61 -23.85 37.24
N ASN A 510 59.79 -24.34 36.93
CA ASN A 510 60.64 -23.81 35.89
C ASN A 510 60.19 -24.34 34.51
N HIS A 511 59.35 -23.57 33.82
CA HIS A 511 58.81 -23.93 32.49
C HIS A 511 59.82 -23.73 31.35
N ARG A 512 60.95 -23.08 31.62
CA ARG A 512 62.07 -22.98 30.68
C ARG A 512 63.06 -24.07 31.07
N TYR A 513 62.94 -25.25 30.46
CA TYR A 513 63.95 -26.33 30.55
C TYR A 513 65.27 -25.87 29.91
N GLN A 514 65.92 -24.89 30.53
CA GLN A 514 67.20 -24.35 30.12
C GLN A 514 68.24 -25.10 30.93
N LYS A 515 69.10 -25.88 30.25
CA LYS A 515 70.29 -26.48 30.88
C LYS A 515 71.13 -25.35 31.49
N SER A 516 71.82 -25.61 32.62
CA SER A 516 72.80 -24.65 33.15
C SER A 516 73.85 -24.37 32.08
N VAL A 517 74.02 -23.10 31.70
CA VAL A 517 75.01 -22.68 30.68
C VAL A 517 76.12 -21.86 31.31
N ILE A 518 75.86 -21.21 32.46
CA ILE A 518 76.77 -20.21 33.02
C ILE A 518 77.76 -20.84 34.01
N LEU A 519 77.30 -21.74 34.90
CA LEU A 519 78.17 -22.27 35.97
C LEU A 519 78.81 -23.63 35.64
N THR A 520 78.32 -24.34 34.63
CA THR A 520 78.85 -25.65 34.21
C THR A 520 79.80 -25.49 33.01
N SER A 521 80.98 -26.12 33.03
CA SER A 521 82.00 -26.04 31.94
C SER A 521 81.69 -26.91 30.71
N THR A 522 80.50 -27.50 30.59
CA THR A 522 80.22 -28.51 29.56
C THR A 522 79.93 -27.88 28.20
N ARG A 523 80.93 -27.90 27.30
CA ARG A 523 80.88 -27.54 25.88
C ARG A 523 79.88 -28.43 25.09
N THR A 524 78.58 -28.18 25.19
CA THR A 524 77.57 -29.12 24.62
C THR A 524 76.84 -28.65 23.37
N ALA A 525 76.86 -27.36 23.00
CA ALA A 525 76.29 -26.92 21.73
C ALA A 525 77.40 -26.80 20.68
N SER A 526 77.38 -27.67 19.66
CA SER A 526 78.26 -27.51 18.50
C SER A 526 77.77 -26.32 17.67
N ILE A 527 78.66 -25.38 17.35
CA ILE A 527 78.34 -24.23 16.48
C ILE A 527 77.70 -24.69 15.15
N ARG A 528 78.11 -25.87 14.65
CA ARG A 528 77.51 -26.51 13.47
C ARG A 528 76.02 -26.79 13.62
N THR A 529 75.58 -27.35 14.75
CA THR A 529 74.16 -27.64 14.97
C THR A 529 73.32 -26.38 15.11
N LEU A 530 73.89 -25.31 15.69
CA LEU A 530 73.22 -24.01 15.76
C LEU A 530 73.12 -23.33 14.38
N ASN A 531 74.18 -23.38 13.57
CA ASN A 531 74.15 -22.86 12.19
C ASN A 531 73.13 -23.63 11.33
N ASP A 532 73.05 -24.96 11.47
CA ASP A 532 72.05 -25.77 10.76
C ASP A 532 70.62 -25.43 11.20
N GLN A 533 70.38 -25.12 12.48
CA GLN A 533 69.08 -24.66 12.96
C GLN A 533 68.75 -23.25 12.43
N ILE A 534 69.72 -22.33 12.45
CA ILE A 534 69.55 -20.97 11.91
C ILE A 534 69.17 -21.02 10.43
N THR A 535 69.89 -21.80 9.62
CA THR A 535 69.59 -21.93 8.18
C THR A 535 68.19 -22.50 7.92
N LYS A 536 67.79 -23.56 8.65
CA LYS A 536 66.43 -24.11 8.57
C LYS A 536 65.35 -23.08 8.91
N THR A 537 65.54 -22.34 10.01
CA THR A 537 64.59 -21.29 10.41
C THR A 537 64.56 -20.14 9.41
N GLU A 538 65.70 -19.78 8.80
CA GLU A 538 65.76 -18.76 7.74
C GLU A 538 65.01 -19.20 6.47
N ASP A 539 65.09 -20.47 6.10
CA ASP A 539 64.37 -21.03 4.96
C ASP A 539 62.86 -21.10 5.21
N GLU A 540 62.42 -21.50 6.40
CA GLU A 540 61.00 -21.45 6.80
C GLU A 540 60.46 -20.03 6.77
N LEU A 541 61.24 -19.06 7.27
CA LEU A 541 60.87 -17.65 7.27
C LEU A 541 60.79 -17.09 5.84
N ARG A 542 61.69 -17.51 4.95
CA ARG A 542 61.65 -17.16 3.52
C ARG A 542 60.39 -17.73 2.85
N ASN A 543 60.06 -18.99 3.12
CA ASN A 543 58.87 -19.65 2.58
C ASN A 543 57.58 -18.98 3.07
N ASN A 544 57.50 -18.64 4.36
CA ASN A 544 56.35 -17.94 4.92
C ASN A 544 56.19 -16.52 4.36
N ARG A 545 57.30 -15.79 4.15
CA ARG A 545 57.27 -14.47 3.48
C ARG A 545 56.82 -14.58 2.02
N ALA A 546 57.26 -15.60 1.28
CA ALA A 546 56.81 -15.82 -0.10
C ALA A 546 55.31 -16.15 -0.16
N SER A 547 54.83 -17.00 0.77
CA SER A 547 53.41 -17.32 0.92
C SER A 547 52.57 -16.08 1.27
N LEU A 548 53.06 -15.24 2.19
CA LEU A 548 52.42 -13.97 2.56
C LEU A 548 52.27 -13.05 1.35
N ALA A 549 53.34 -12.86 0.56
CA ALA A 549 53.31 -12.04 -0.64
C ALA A 549 52.28 -12.54 -1.68
N LYS A 550 52.14 -13.86 -1.82
CA LYS A 550 51.12 -14.48 -2.70
C LYS A 550 49.70 -14.20 -2.21
N VAL A 551 49.45 -14.36 -0.90
CA VAL A 551 48.14 -14.08 -0.29
C VAL A 551 47.79 -12.59 -0.39
N GLN A 552 48.75 -11.70 -0.16
CA GLN A 552 48.59 -10.25 -0.31
C GLN A 552 48.25 -9.84 -1.74
N LYS A 553 48.93 -10.43 -2.74
CA LYS A 553 48.60 -10.19 -4.16
C LYS A 553 47.18 -10.67 -4.50
N ASN A 554 46.78 -11.83 -3.99
CA ASN A 554 45.41 -12.33 -4.17
C ASN A 554 44.38 -11.41 -3.49
N ARG A 555 44.65 -10.92 -2.28
CA ARG A 555 43.80 -9.96 -1.57
C ARG A 555 43.62 -8.67 -2.37
N GLN A 556 44.71 -8.08 -2.86
CA GLN A 556 44.66 -6.87 -3.69
C GLN A 556 43.88 -7.09 -4.99
N LYS A 557 43.99 -8.28 -5.60
CA LYS A 557 43.21 -8.62 -6.78
C LYS A 557 41.70 -8.70 -6.46
N ILE A 558 41.33 -9.37 -5.38
CA ILE A 558 39.92 -9.47 -4.92
C ILE A 558 39.36 -8.09 -4.59
N GLU A 559 40.13 -7.22 -3.91
CA GLU A 559 39.73 -5.83 -3.65
C GLU A 559 39.54 -5.04 -4.95
N GLY A 560 40.45 -5.20 -5.91
CA GLY A 560 40.31 -4.61 -7.24
C GLY A 560 39.02 -5.05 -7.94
N ASP A 561 38.80 -6.36 -8.04
CA ASP A 561 37.61 -6.94 -8.66
C ASP A 561 36.32 -6.45 -7.96
N LEU A 562 36.30 -6.41 -6.62
CA LEU A 562 35.19 -5.88 -5.83
C LEU A 562 34.92 -4.40 -6.12
N THR A 563 35.95 -3.56 -6.22
CA THR A 563 35.77 -2.13 -6.55
C THR A 563 35.21 -1.93 -7.96
N THR A 564 35.64 -2.73 -8.93
CA THR A 564 35.11 -2.66 -10.30
C THR A 564 33.64 -3.08 -10.38
N GLU A 565 33.26 -4.15 -9.68
CA GLU A 565 31.86 -4.58 -9.55
C GLU A 565 31.00 -3.53 -8.85
N MET A 566 31.52 -2.88 -7.81
CA MET A 566 30.82 -1.77 -7.14
C MET A 566 30.60 -0.57 -8.08
N GLN A 567 31.59 -0.24 -8.91
CA GLN A 567 31.45 0.82 -9.91
C GLN A 567 30.41 0.48 -10.99
N GLN A 568 30.46 -0.74 -11.53
CA GLN A 568 29.46 -1.23 -12.50
C GLN A 568 28.05 -1.18 -11.91
N ARG A 569 27.87 -1.68 -10.68
CA ARG A 569 26.59 -1.61 -9.97
C ARG A 569 26.09 -0.19 -9.79
N ASN A 570 26.97 0.75 -9.45
CA ASN A 570 26.58 2.15 -9.29
C ASN A 570 26.14 2.77 -10.63
N GLN A 571 26.79 2.43 -11.73
CA GLN A 571 26.38 2.85 -13.08
C GLN A 571 25.02 2.26 -13.45
N GLU A 572 24.79 0.97 -13.17
CA GLU A 572 23.49 0.33 -13.41
C GLU A 572 22.36 0.94 -12.57
N LEU A 573 22.64 1.27 -11.31
CA LEU A 573 21.69 1.98 -10.43
C LEU A 573 21.33 3.38 -10.94
N GLN A 574 22.29 4.09 -11.53
CA GLN A 574 22.01 5.38 -12.17
C GLN A 574 21.12 5.19 -13.40
N CYS A 575 21.39 4.18 -14.24
CA CYS A 575 20.55 3.86 -15.40
C CYS A 575 19.11 3.51 -14.97
N LEU A 576 18.96 2.66 -13.94
CA LEU A 576 17.66 2.33 -13.36
C LEU A 576 16.88 3.55 -12.86
N ARG A 577 17.56 4.50 -12.19
CA ARG A 577 16.91 5.73 -11.72
C ARG A 577 16.38 6.57 -12.88
N ILE A 578 17.16 6.70 -13.95
CA ILE A 578 16.75 7.45 -15.15
C ILE A 578 15.54 6.77 -15.79
N ASP A 579 15.60 5.45 -15.96
CA ASP A 579 14.51 4.65 -16.54
C ASP A 579 13.23 4.71 -15.67
N GLU A 580 13.35 4.66 -14.34
CA GLU A 580 12.18 4.80 -13.45
C GLU A 580 11.55 6.18 -13.52
N VAL A 581 12.34 7.25 -13.63
CA VAL A 581 11.83 8.61 -13.81
C VAL A 581 11.12 8.73 -15.16
N ARG A 582 11.71 8.19 -16.23
CA ARG A 582 11.11 8.15 -17.57
C ARG A 582 9.80 7.36 -17.57
N ARG A 583 9.78 6.19 -16.92
CA ARG A 583 8.56 5.37 -16.76
C ARG A 583 7.47 6.12 -16.01
N ARG A 584 7.78 6.80 -14.89
CA ARG A 584 6.79 7.62 -14.15
C ARG A 584 6.26 8.79 -14.98
N SER A 585 7.11 9.40 -15.79
CA SER A 585 6.72 10.46 -16.72
C SER A 585 5.74 9.93 -17.79
N LEU A 586 6.07 8.81 -18.43
CA LEU A 586 5.22 8.18 -19.44
C LEU A 586 3.91 7.66 -18.84
N GLN A 587 3.93 7.08 -17.64
CA GLN A 587 2.72 6.67 -16.92
C GLN A 587 1.78 7.85 -16.70
N LYS A 588 2.30 8.99 -16.25
CA LYS A 588 1.50 10.21 -16.07
C LYS A 588 0.96 10.76 -17.39
N ARG A 589 1.70 10.63 -18.49
CA ARG A 589 1.22 10.99 -19.83
C ARG A 589 0.11 10.05 -20.29
N LEU A 590 0.22 8.75 -20.03
CA LEU A 590 -0.81 7.76 -20.31
C LEU A 590 -2.08 8.05 -19.49
N ASP A 591 -1.93 8.34 -18.20
CA ASP A 591 -3.04 8.70 -17.33
C ASP A 591 -3.71 9.99 -17.80
N ALA A 592 -2.95 11.02 -18.18
CA ALA A 592 -3.48 12.26 -18.74
C ALA A 592 -4.19 12.06 -20.09
N ALA A 593 -3.66 11.22 -20.98
CA ALA A 593 -4.28 10.87 -22.26
C ALA A 593 -5.58 10.05 -22.07
N ARG A 594 -5.68 9.26 -21.00
CA ARG A 594 -6.89 8.53 -20.62
C ARG A 594 -7.91 9.40 -19.85
N PHE A 595 -7.46 10.47 -19.20
CA PHE A 595 -8.26 11.38 -18.37
C PHE A 595 -8.53 12.76 -19.00
N GLU A 596 -8.58 12.88 -20.34
CA GLU A 596 -9.18 14.05 -21.00
C GLU A 596 -10.70 14.12 -20.70
N GLY A 597 -11.02 14.57 -19.49
CA GLY A 597 -12.38 14.78 -18.97
C GLY A 597 -12.46 15.66 -17.72
N SER A 598 -11.35 16.17 -17.17
CA SER A 598 -11.41 17.12 -16.04
C SER A 598 -10.23 18.09 -16.00
N VAL A 599 -10.56 19.37 -15.83
CA VAL A 599 -9.74 20.56 -16.13
C VAL A 599 -8.79 20.94 -14.99
N ASP A 600 -8.91 20.39 -13.79
CA ASP A 600 -8.28 21.00 -12.61
C ASP A 600 -6.85 20.53 -12.27
N GLY A 601 -6.33 19.51 -12.96
CA GLY A 601 -4.94 19.04 -12.78
C GLY A 601 -3.88 19.82 -13.58
N GLN A 602 -4.32 20.65 -14.52
CA GLN A 602 -3.44 21.31 -15.50
C GLN A 602 -2.73 22.55 -14.93
N VAL A 603 -3.36 23.28 -14.00
CA VAL A 603 -2.86 24.60 -13.56
C VAL A 603 -1.56 24.50 -12.74
N MET A 604 -1.38 23.45 -11.94
CA MET A 604 -0.25 23.35 -11.00
C MET A 604 1.03 22.77 -11.62
N ASN A 605 0.91 21.93 -12.66
CA ASN A 605 2.07 21.35 -13.39
C ASN A 605 2.54 22.20 -14.58
N LEU A 606 1.72 23.17 -15.05
CA LEU A 606 2.14 24.12 -16.07
C LEU A 606 3.26 25.05 -15.57
N VAL A 607 3.27 25.43 -14.29
CA VAL A 607 4.19 26.45 -13.73
C VAL A 607 5.65 25.98 -13.67
N SER A 608 5.88 24.70 -13.33
CA SER A 608 7.23 24.12 -13.22
C SER A 608 7.78 23.67 -14.57
N SER A 609 6.90 23.20 -15.46
CA SER A 609 7.25 22.81 -16.83
C SER A 609 7.47 24.03 -17.76
N LEU A 610 6.84 25.17 -17.47
CA LEU A 610 6.94 26.43 -18.23
C LEU A 610 8.37 26.98 -18.39
N ASN A 611 9.27 26.74 -17.42
CA ASN A 611 10.63 27.28 -17.46
C ASN A 611 11.59 26.48 -18.35
N GLN A 612 11.35 25.18 -18.50
CA GLN A 612 12.14 24.30 -19.37
C GLN A 612 11.58 24.34 -20.81
N TYR A 613 10.26 24.41 -20.97
CA TYR A 613 9.61 24.59 -22.26
C TYR A 613 9.83 25.96 -22.90
N ARG A 614 10.18 27.03 -22.14
CA ARG A 614 10.47 28.37 -22.71
C ARG A 614 11.61 28.40 -23.75
N ARG A 615 12.56 27.47 -23.72
CA ARG A 615 13.68 27.41 -24.69
C ARG A 615 13.39 26.53 -25.91
N GLU A 616 12.54 25.53 -25.78
CA GLU A 616 12.04 24.73 -26.92
C GLU A 616 10.85 25.41 -27.62
N LYS A 617 10.11 26.25 -26.89
CA LYS A 617 9.01 27.08 -27.35
C LYS A 617 9.41 27.99 -28.53
N GLU A 618 10.63 28.54 -28.58
CA GLU A 618 11.02 29.44 -29.68
C GLU A 618 11.13 28.74 -31.04
N LYS A 619 11.42 27.43 -31.07
CA LYS A 619 11.46 26.63 -32.31
C LYS A 619 10.11 25.99 -32.62
N LEU A 620 9.33 25.66 -31.58
CA LEU A 620 7.98 25.11 -31.73
C LEU A 620 6.90 26.16 -31.98
N ILE A 621 7.08 27.44 -31.61
CA ILE A 621 6.14 28.54 -31.89
C ILE A 621 5.84 28.66 -33.39
N GLN A 622 6.81 28.40 -34.27
CA GLN A 622 6.60 28.51 -35.72
C GLN A 622 5.77 27.34 -36.30
N SER A 623 5.84 26.14 -35.70
CA SER A 623 5.01 24.98 -36.09
C SER A 623 3.70 24.89 -35.30
N GLU A 624 3.69 25.38 -34.05
CA GLU A 624 2.53 25.46 -33.17
C GLU A 624 1.57 26.54 -33.62
N ASN A 625 2.03 27.68 -34.13
CA ASN A 625 1.13 28.70 -34.70
C ASN A 625 0.33 28.15 -35.90
N VAL A 626 0.94 27.30 -36.75
CA VAL A 626 0.24 26.68 -37.90
C VAL A 626 -0.75 25.60 -37.44
N LEU A 627 -0.39 24.80 -36.43
CA LEU A 627 -1.28 23.75 -35.88
C LEU A 627 -2.35 24.33 -34.94
N GLN A 628 -2.08 25.39 -34.19
CA GLN A 628 -3.07 26.14 -33.42
C GLN A 628 -3.97 26.94 -34.34
N GLU A 629 -3.51 27.53 -35.44
CA GLU A 629 -4.38 28.11 -36.47
C GLU A 629 -5.26 27.03 -37.11
N GLN A 630 -4.75 25.83 -37.40
CA GLN A 630 -5.58 24.73 -37.92
C GLN A 630 -6.56 24.16 -36.88
N LEU A 631 -6.20 24.15 -35.59
CA LEU A 631 -7.03 23.60 -34.52
C LEU A 631 -8.04 24.62 -33.96
N THR A 632 -7.70 25.91 -33.98
CA THR A 632 -8.65 27.02 -33.77
C THR A 632 -9.56 27.13 -34.98
N SER A 633 -9.04 27.13 -36.21
CA SER A 633 -9.87 27.07 -37.42
C SER A 633 -10.77 25.84 -37.44
N SER A 634 -10.30 24.66 -37.04
CA SER A 634 -11.15 23.46 -36.95
C SER A 634 -12.15 23.51 -35.80
N ARG A 635 -11.84 24.15 -34.67
CA ARG A 635 -12.79 24.36 -33.54
C ARG A 635 -13.81 25.44 -33.84
N GLU A 636 -13.41 26.50 -34.53
CA GLU A 636 -14.28 27.54 -35.08
C GLU A 636 -15.17 26.94 -36.14
N LEU A 637 -14.65 26.15 -37.10
CA LEU A 637 -15.47 25.38 -38.03
C LEU A 637 -16.44 24.45 -37.30
N LEU A 638 -16.01 23.70 -36.27
CA LEU A 638 -16.92 22.83 -35.51
C LEU A 638 -17.99 23.62 -34.76
N HIS A 639 -17.62 24.74 -34.15
CA HIS A 639 -18.54 25.63 -33.43
C HIS A 639 -19.51 26.34 -34.38
N ASP A 640 -19.02 26.85 -35.51
CA ASP A 640 -19.81 27.48 -36.56
C ASP A 640 -20.75 26.45 -37.20
N THR A 641 -20.27 25.23 -37.46
CA THR A 641 -21.11 24.14 -37.98
C THR A 641 -22.16 23.71 -36.94
N GLU A 642 -21.83 23.66 -35.65
CA GLU A 642 -22.80 23.41 -34.58
C GLU A 642 -23.83 24.53 -34.43
N MET A 643 -23.41 25.79 -34.57
CA MET A 643 -24.28 26.96 -34.49
C MET A 643 -25.22 27.02 -35.70
N ILE A 644 -24.70 26.77 -36.91
CA ILE A 644 -25.50 26.62 -38.13
C ILE A 644 -26.47 25.44 -37.97
N ARG A 645 -26.03 24.30 -37.44
CA ARG A 645 -26.90 23.14 -37.16
C ARG A 645 -28.03 23.50 -36.19
N ARG A 646 -27.73 24.24 -35.11
CA ARG A 646 -28.75 24.69 -34.14
C ARG A 646 -29.75 25.65 -34.78
N GLU A 647 -29.29 26.54 -35.64
CA GLU A 647 -30.16 27.49 -36.34
C GLU A 647 -31.04 26.78 -37.38
N LYS A 648 -30.48 25.84 -38.16
CA LYS A 648 -31.26 25.03 -39.12
C LYS A 648 -32.28 24.12 -38.45
N ILE A 649 -31.98 23.56 -37.27
CA ILE A 649 -32.97 22.81 -36.47
C ILE A 649 -34.09 23.73 -35.97
N ARG A 650 -33.80 25.00 -35.67
CA ARG A 650 -34.83 25.98 -35.30
C ARG A 650 -35.71 26.32 -36.49
N GLU A 651 -35.12 26.59 -37.66
CA GLU A 651 -35.85 26.83 -38.92
C GLU A 651 -36.75 25.64 -39.30
N ILE A 652 -36.27 24.39 -39.14
CA ILE A 652 -37.10 23.20 -39.36
C ILE A 652 -38.29 23.16 -38.39
N ARG A 653 -38.10 23.43 -37.10
CA ARG A 653 -39.20 23.46 -36.12
C ARG A 653 -40.23 24.54 -36.43
N GLU A 654 -39.79 25.70 -36.92
CA GLU A 654 -40.69 26.76 -37.37
C GLU A 654 -41.48 26.33 -38.61
N ASN A 655 -40.80 25.75 -39.61
CA ASN A 655 -41.43 25.20 -40.81
C ASN A 655 -42.39 24.04 -40.51
N GLU A 656 -42.07 23.14 -39.58
CA GLU A 656 -42.95 22.06 -39.12
C GLU A 656 -44.20 22.60 -38.43
N ASN A 657 -44.06 23.66 -37.63
CA ASN A 657 -45.19 24.32 -36.98
C ASN A 657 -46.07 25.05 -37.99
N GLU A 658 -45.48 25.68 -39.01
CA GLU A 658 -46.23 26.27 -40.14
C GLU A 658 -46.92 25.19 -40.97
N LEU A 659 -46.26 24.08 -41.25
CA LEU A 659 -46.82 22.95 -41.97
C LEU A 659 -48.05 22.40 -41.24
N LYS A 660 -47.95 22.15 -39.92
CA LYS A 660 -49.09 21.72 -39.09
C LYS A 660 -50.26 22.70 -39.08
N LYS A 661 -49.97 24.01 -39.07
CA LYS A 661 -51.03 25.04 -39.15
C LYS A 661 -51.73 24.98 -40.52
N ARG A 662 -50.96 24.93 -41.61
CA ARG A 662 -51.52 24.87 -42.96
C ARG A 662 -52.24 23.56 -43.28
N GLU A 663 -51.78 22.44 -42.71
CA GLU A 663 -52.49 21.16 -42.75
C GLU A 663 -53.83 21.25 -42.00
N SER A 664 -53.85 21.89 -40.83
CA SER A 664 -55.09 22.16 -40.08
C SER A 664 -56.05 23.03 -40.87
N ASP A 665 -55.56 24.11 -41.49
CA ASP A 665 -56.37 25.02 -42.31
C ASP A 665 -56.94 24.31 -43.56
N LEU A 666 -56.15 23.41 -44.17
CA LEU A 666 -56.59 22.56 -45.28
C LEU A 666 -57.66 21.55 -44.85
N GLU A 667 -57.52 20.93 -43.69
CA GLU A 667 -58.49 19.99 -43.14
C GLU A 667 -59.81 20.71 -42.80
N GLU A 668 -59.72 21.93 -42.27
CA GLU A 668 -60.89 22.78 -41.99
C GLU A 668 -61.61 23.15 -43.29
N CYS A 669 -60.89 23.62 -44.31
CA CYS A 669 -61.43 23.91 -45.64
C CYS A 669 -62.04 22.67 -46.29
N ARG A 670 -61.41 21.49 -46.16
CA ARG A 670 -61.97 20.21 -46.65
C ARG A 670 -63.26 19.86 -45.93
N SER A 671 -63.30 19.98 -44.60
CA SER A 671 -64.52 19.69 -43.84
C SER A 671 -65.66 20.65 -44.22
N GLU A 672 -65.37 21.92 -44.49
CA GLU A 672 -66.36 22.89 -44.94
C GLU A 672 -66.87 22.59 -46.35
N ILE A 673 -65.98 22.23 -47.28
CA ILE A 673 -66.36 21.77 -48.62
C ILE A 673 -67.20 20.49 -48.55
N ASP A 674 -66.87 19.55 -47.67
CA ASP A 674 -67.62 18.31 -47.48
C ASP A 674 -68.99 18.55 -46.84
N LYS A 675 -69.09 19.48 -45.87
CA LYS A 675 -70.38 19.94 -45.33
C LYS A 675 -71.22 20.55 -46.45
N MET A 676 -70.65 21.43 -47.27
CA MET A 676 -71.33 22.05 -48.42
C MET A 676 -71.77 21.00 -49.47
N ASN A 677 -70.94 20.00 -49.75
CA ASN A 677 -71.28 18.89 -50.66
C ASN A 677 -72.40 18.02 -50.09
N ASN A 678 -72.37 17.74 -48.78
CA ASN A 678 -73.45 17.02 -48.10
C ASN A 678 -74.76 17.80 -48.17
N TYR A 679 -74.73 19.13 -47.96
CA TYR A 679 -75.92 19.97 -48.14
C TYR A 679 -76.42 19.93 -49.59
N GLU A 680 -75.56 20.09 -50.60
CA GLU A 680 -75.95 20.03 -52.01
C GLU A 680 -76.55 18.66 -52.39
N ASN A 681 -75.94 17.57 -51.92
CA ASN A 681 -76.40 16.22 -52.18
C ASN A 681 -77.71 15.91 -51.42
N GLU A 682 -77.87 16.42 -50.21
CA GLU A 682 -79.14 16.37 -49.48
C GLU A 682 -80.25 17.10 -50.24
N TYR A 683 -80.00 18.29 -50.79
CA TYR A 683 -81.00 19.02 -51.57
C TYR A 683 -81.35 18.29 -52.88
N ARG A 684 -80.35 17.72 -53.60
CA ARG A 684 -80.61 16.89 -54.79
C ARG A 684 -81.38 15.61 -54.46
N GLN A 685 -81.01 14.93 -53.38
CA GLN A 685 -81.72 13.72 -52.94
C GLN A 685 -83.12 14.04 -52.44
N LYS A 686 -83.34 15.18 -51.77
CA LYS A 686 -84.69 15.65 -51.39
C LYS A 686 -85.54 15.93 -52.63
N LEU A 687 -84.98 16.56 -53.67
CA LEU A 687 -85.68 16.79 -54.95
C LEU A 687 -86.03 15.48 -55.68
N SER A 688 -85.06 14.57 -55.81
CA SER A 688 -85.29 13.26 -56.44
C SER A 688 -86.30 12.39 -55.67
N LYS A 689 -86.22 12.38 -54.34
CA LYS A 689 -87.16 11.66 -53.48
C LYS A 689 -88.57 12.24 -53.57
N LEU A 690 -88.72 13.57 -53.64
CA LEU A 690 -90.01 14.22 -53.85
C LEU A 690 -90.63 13.88 -55.21
N GLU A 691 -89.81 13.79 -56.26
CA GLU A 691 -90.25 13.46 -57.61
C GLU A 691 -90.74 12.01 -57.74
N ILE A 692 -90.02 11.07 -57.10
CA ILE A 692 -90.45 9.67 -57.00
C ILE A 692 -91.68 9.54 -56.09
N HIS A 693 -91.73 10.29 -54.98
CA HIS A 693 -92.83 10.22 -54.02
C HIS A 693 -94.15 10.77 -54.59
N ILE A 694 -94.13 11.81 -55.43
CA ILE A 694 -95.34 12.32 -56.09
C ILE A 694 -95.97 11.25 -57.00
N ASN A 695 -95.16 10.52 -57.77
CA ASN A 695 -95.66 9.45 -58.65
C ASN A 695 -96.20 8.24 -57.86
N ASP A 696 -95.50 7.85 -56.79
CA ASP A 696 -95.86 6.68 -55.97
C ASP A 696 -97.14 6.94 -55.12
N LEU A 697 -97.35 8.19 -54.68
CA LEU A 697 -98.55 8.62 -53.97
C LEU A 697 -99.80 8.57 -54.85
N GLN A 698 -99.70 8.93 -56.14
CA GLN A 698 -100.83 8.88 -57.08
C GLN A 698 -101.36 7.47 -57.31
N GLU A 699 -100.48 6.47 -57.28
CA GLU A 699 -100.87 5.06 -57.43
C GLU A 699 -101.50 4.49 -56.14
N LYS A 700 -100.97 4.87 -54.97
CA LYS A 700 -101.42 4.37 -53.66
C LYS A 700 -102.79 4.91 -53.22
N VAL A 701 -103.10 6.20 -53.44
CA VAL A 701 -104.44 6.79 -53.17
C VAL A 701 -105.56 5.98 -53.82
N LYS A 702 -105.31 5.47 -55.03
CA LYS A 702 -106.29 4.72 -55.82
C LYS A 702 -106.63 3.37 -55.19
N THR A 703 -105.62 2.67 -54.65
CA THR A 703 -105.78 1.32 -54.08
C THR A 703 -106.30 1.29 -52.63
N LEU A 704 -106.05 2.35 -51.85
CA LEU A 704 -106.47 2.44 -50.44
C LEU A 704 -107.93 2.84 -50.30
N ASN A 705 -108.48 3.64 -51.24
CA ASN A 705 -109.89 4.02 -51.27
C ASN A 705 -110.82 2.80 -51.31
N GLU A 706 -110.40 1.75 -52.01
CA GLU A 706 -111.17 0.50 -52.14
C GLU A 706 -111.10 -0.40 -50.89
N LYS A 707 -110.08 -0.25 -50.03
CA LYS A 707 -109.90 -1.04 -48.80
C LYS A 707 -110.56 -0.42 -47.57
N LEU A 708 -110.62 0.91 -47.49
CA LEU A 708 -111.18 1.63 -46.34
C LEU A 708 -112.67 1.34 -46.12
N GLU A 709 -113.44 1.28 -47.21
CA GLU A 709 -114.89 1.02 -47.19
C GLU A 709 -115.24 -0.36 -46.60
N LYS A 710 -114.34 -1.34 -46.70
CA LYS A 710 -114.56 -2.67 -46.12
C LYS A 710 -114.31 -2.71 -44.62
N MET A 711 -113.25 -2.09 -44.11
CA MET A 711 -112.87 -2.17 -42.69
C MET A 711 -113.71 -1.29 -41.76
N LYS A 712 -114.26 -0.16 -42.24
CA LYS A 712 -115.17 0.68 -41.43
C LYS A 712 -116.47 -0.04 -41.05
N ASN A 713 -116.89 -1.02 -41.84
CA ASN A 713 -118.11 -1.79 -41.59
C ASN A 713 -117.90 -2.89 -40.53
N GLU A 714 -116.67 -3.40 -40.36
CA GLU A 714 -116.33 -4.45 -39.39
C GLU A 714 -116.03 -3.92 -37.97
N ALA A 715 -115.57 -2.67 -37.83
CA ALA A 715 -115.15 -2.12 -36.54
C ALA A 715 -116.26 -1.45 -35.71
N ARG A 716 -117.46 -1.24 -36.27
CA ARG A 716 -118.58 -0.57 -35.57
C ARG A 716 -119.38 -1.48 -34.64
N GLU A 717 -119.17 -2.79 -34.66
CA GLU A 717 -119.99 -3.75 -33.88
C GLU A 717 -119.58 -3.93 -32.40
N PHE A 718 -118.40 -3.46 -31.95
CA PHE A 718 -117.85 -3.96 -30.66
C PHE A 718 -117.44 -2.98 -29.55
N VAL A 719 -117.45 -1.64 -29.72
CA VAL A 719 -117.05 -0.75 -28.60
C VAL A 719 -117.79 0.60 -28.59
N THR A 720 -118.38 0.91 -27.44
CA THR A 720 -118.89 2.22 -27.02
C THR A 720 -117.80 2.99 -26.28
N ASP A 721 -116.92 3.69 -26.99
CA ASP A 721 -116.26 4.89 -26.48
C ASP A 721 -115.53 5.64 -27.60
N VAL A 722 -115.40 6.96 -27.43
CA VAL A 722 -114.96 7.95 -28.41
C VAL A 722 -113.55 7.62 -28.97
N PRO A 723 -113.29 7.79 -30.29
CA PRO A 723 -112.01 7.42 -30.91
C PRO A 723 -110.86 8.31 -30.40
N PRO A 724 -109.70 7.75 -30.02
CA PRO A 724 -108.49 8.53 -29.81
C PRO A 724 -107.98 9.10 -31.15
N ASP A 725 -107.44 10.32 -31.11
CA ASP A 725 -106.87 11.01 -32.28
C ASP A 725 -105.81 10.13 -32.96
N PHE A 726 -106.08 9.78 -34.21
CA PHE A 726 -105.36 8.76 -34.94
C PHE A 726 -103.91 9.12 -35.21
N THR A 727 -103.45 10.37 -35.03
CA THR A 727 -102.12 10.88 -35.40
C THR A 727 -100.94 10.39 -34.54
N SER A 728 -101.12 10.02 -33.28
CA SER A 728 -100.02 9.78 -32.32
C SER A 728 -99.59 8.32 -32.07
N LEU A 729 -100.08 7.37 -32.86
CA LEU A 729 -99.82 5.93 -32.65
C LEU A 729 -98.77 5.35 -33.67
N PRO A 730 -97.90 4.38 -33.28
CA PRO A 730 -96.89 3.66 -34.10
C PRO A 730 -97.40 2.40 -34.86
N ASP A 731 -96.57 1.83 -35.73
CA ASP A 731 -96.89 0.78 -36.71
C ASP A 731 -97.21 -0.60 -36.08
N THR A 732 -98.18 -1.34 -36.63
CA THR A 732 -98.84 -2.50 -35.98
C THR A 732 -97.87 -3.66 -35.70
N ALA A 733 -97.05 -4.04 -36.67
CA ALA A 733 -96.08 -5.13 -36.54
C ALA A 733 -94.85 -4.72 -35.70
N GLU A 734 -94.43 -3.46 -35.83
CA GLU A 734 -93.25 -2.93 -35.15
C GLU A 734 -93.50 -2.74 -33.66
N ALA A 735 -94.72 -2.33 -33.28
CA ALA A 735 -95.12 -2.20 -31.88
C ALA A 735 -95.19 -3.58 -31.18
N GLU A 736 -95.72 -4.60 -31.85
CA GLU A 736 -95.83 -5.97 -31.30
C GLU A 736 -94.48 -6.68 -31.16
N GLU A 737 -93.59 -6.50 -32.14
CA GLU A 737 -92.25 -7.07 -32.12
C GLU A 737 -91.33 -6.33 -31.11
N ARG A 738 -91.40 -5.00 -31.05
CA ARG A 738 -90.68 -4.20 -30.05
C ARG A 738 -91.12 -4.56 -28.64
N TYR A 739 -92.42 -4.79 -28.41
CA TYR A 739 -92.94 -5.25 -27.13
C TYR A 739 -92.34 -6.61 -26.71
N ARG A 740 -92.44 -7.64 -27.57
CA ARG A 740 -91.88 -8.97 -27.27
C ARG A 740 -90.36 -8.99 -27.13
N LYS A 741 -89.64 -8.16 -27.90
CA LYS A 741 -88.17 -8.10 -27.90
C LYS A 741 -87.63 -7.35 -26.68
N LEU A 742 -88.34 -6.32 -26.20
CA LEU A 742 -88.01 -5.67 -24.94
C LEU A 742 -88.31 -6.56 -23.73
N GLU A 743 -89.44 -7.27 -23.74
CA GLU A 743 -89.84 -8.18 -22.66
C GLU A 743 -88.80 -9.28 -22.44
N ARG A 744 -88.34 -9.93 -23.52
CA ARG A 744 -87.26 -10.93 -23.45
C ARG A 744 -85.92 -10.35 -22.96
N ARG A 745 -85.57 -9.12 -23.35
CA ARG A 745 -84.30 -8.47 -22.95
C ARG A 745 -84.28 -8.05 -21.48
N ILE A 746 -85.44 -7.73 -20.90
CA ILE A 746 -85.55 -7.44 -19.47
C ILE A 746 -85.48 -8.75 -18.67
N GLN A 747 -86.15 -9.81 -19.14
CA GLN A 747 -86.17 -11.11 -18.48
C GLN A 747 -84.79 -11.79 -18.49
N SER A 748 -84.04 -11.71 -19.61
CA SER A 748 -82.66 -12.21 -19.71
C SER A 748 -81.62 -11.41 -18.94
N ALA A 749 -81.98 -10.24 -18.40
CA ALA A 749 -81.09 -9.37 -17.64
C ALA A 749 -81.39 -9.37 -16.12
N GLN A 750 -82.48 -10.01 -15.71
CA GLN A 750 -82.86 -10.20 -14.30
C GLN A 750 -82.50 -11.59 -13.76
N GLU A 751 -82.28 -12.58 -14.64
CA GLU A 751 -81.54 -13.82 -14.36
C GLU A 751 -80.02 -13.56 -14.42
#